data_AF-A0A432UDY6-F1
#
_entry.id   AF-A0A432UDY6-F1
#
_cell.length_a   1.000
_cell.length_b   1.000
_cell.length_c   1.000
_cell.angle_alpha   90.00
_cell.angle_beta   90.00
_cell.angle_gamma   90.00
#
_symmetry.space_group_name_H-M   'P 1'
#
loop_
_entity.id
_entity.type
_entity.pdbx_description
1 polymer ?
#
loop_
_entity_poly.entity_id
_entity_poly.type
_entity_poly.pdbx_seq_one_letter_code
_entity_poly.pdbx_strand_id
1 'polypeptide(L)'
;MRPLWVIFKKEFFGYFRSPLAYIFAVAFLLVANGLYLNTFFLARVCDLRALFGFLPFLLLVFISALTMRLWAEERRGETLGLLLSFPFSPAYTVLGKFLGAVAFGAVVLSGTLVLPVMLAFLGDPDGGALVAGYLGTLLLLAFYVALGQFVSGLFTEQIAAFVVTAVAGLAAYLLGTDLVSSSLESWLPGVGAFLREALGTGPHLAPFVKGVVPLSGVLFFLLYVGIFLLLNYFTVAHYLRYSRRSLLAPTALLLILCGLFAEALLSEVRLPRIDLTEEKLYTLSPVTRKVLARLKAPLRITYYVSAREKLPPTMRNLSQEVRALLEELQALSPRVKYAVVDPERDPDLARKLRDRGIEPFAVQTVERDRVSLRRVYSALALSYLDKPEEVIPQIVPESLSTLEYDLVSRIYKLTLKEKPVVTLLESSGGFGRPSYQTARKILESLGFEVKGTPLTQKNPLPEKTRLLLILSPGKLNDRQLFEIGRFLHQGGAVLVAASAARFSYNPTPDGRILATPFPEDLSINKLLREYGLTIEKAILCDEQQVTMAVSQEREMGIFRALVHVPVNFPMQVQVLAAEMNNRLPVTHGLNALLFLWGSPLAVKEEPLQKAGLRLTPLFYSSPRAWTEKVEIGAFSEEDFRPPSRRQRYLLAALLEGPFSLPFGGKVPPWPGKKKTNQKKGSPSTPSPKAAAKPGRLVVVGSGAMFADGLIEIFDNALLLANLSEALGLSGDLLSLRARLRPVRYIREVSAGEKLFWRLFCMGGPPLLWILLGLAFFGHRRRARERASGGNL
;
A
#
# COMPACT_ATOMS: atom_id res chain seq x y z
N MET A 1 17.94 31.70 30.95
CA MET A 1 17.91 30.21 30.85
C MET A 1 17.81 29.49 32.20
N ARG A 2 18.56 29.89 33.26
CA ARG A 2 18.45 29.27 34.61
C ARG A 2 17.02 29.21 35.21
N PRO A 3 16.16 30.24 35.16
CA PRO A 3 14.84 30.19 35.79
C PRO A 3 13.85 29.25 35.08
N LEU A 4 13.85 29.23 33.74
CA LEU A 4 13.01 28.34 32.93
C LEU A 4 13.28 26.87 33.26
N TRP A 5 14.56 26.49 33.35
CA TRP A 5 14.97 25.12 33.63
C TRP A 5 14.56 24.66 35.04
N VAL A 6 14.61 25.57 36.02
CA VAL A 6 14.18 25.29 37.40
C VAL A 6 12.68 25.01 37.44
N ILE A 7 11.87 25.85 36.77
CA ILE A 7 10.41 25.66 36.71
C ILE A 7 10.09 24.37 35.95
N PHE A 8 10.68 24.15 34.78
CA PHE A 8 10.52 22.91 34.03
C PHE A 8 10.80 21.67 34.88
N LYS A 9 11.93 21.62 35.59
CA LYS A 9 12.27 20.49 36.48
C LYS A 9 11.24 20.33 37.59
N LYS A 10 10.84 21.43 38.23
CA LYS A 10 9.83 21.40 39.31
C LYS A 10 8.54 20.76 38.83
N GLU A 11 8.04 21.18 37.67
CA GLU A 11 6.77 20.72 37.09
C GLU A 11 6.88 19.28 36.57
N PHE A 12 7.92 18.96 35.80
CA PHE A 12 8.15 17.61 35.28
C PHE A 12 8.27 16.57 36.39
N PHE A 13 9.10 16.81 37.41
CA PHE A 13 9.20 15.91 38.57
C PHE A 13 7.99 16.00 39.50
N GLY A 14 7.18 17.05 39.40
CA GLY A 14 5.91 17.19 40.11
C GLY A 14 4.91 16.12 39.70
N TYR A 15 4.83 15.80 38.40
CA TYR A 15 3.93 14.74 37.90
C TYR A 15 4.28 13.36 38.47
N PHE A 16 5.57 12.99 38.54
CA PHE A 16 6.01 11.72 39.16
C PHE A 16 5.77 11.65 40.67
N ARG A 17 5.39 12.76 41.32
CA ARG A 17 5.02 12.79 42.75
C ARG A 17 3.51 12.71 42.97
N SER A 18 2.72 12.82 41.91
CA SER A 18 1.25 12.82 41.93
C SER A 18 0.71 11.41 41.64
N PRO A 19 -0.01 10.77 42.58
CA PRO A 19 -0.63 9.46 42.34
C PRO A 19 -1.59 9.46 41.12
N LEU A 20 -2.27 10.58 40.89
CA LEU A 20 -3.20 10.73 39.78
C LEU A 20 -2.51 10.66 38.42
N ALA A 21 -1.27 11.16 38.31
CA ALA A 21 -0.52 11.10 37.05
C ALA A 21 -0.25 9.65 36.63
N TYR A 22 0.02 8.75 37.59
CA TYR A 22 0.17 7.32 37.33
C TYR A 22 -1.15 6.66 36.92
N ILE A 23 -2.26 6.98 37.60
CA ILE A 23 -3.59 6.44 37.27
C ILE A 23 -3.95 6.79 35.82
N PHE A 24 -3.81 8.05 35.43
CA PHE A 24 -4.12 8.49 34.06
C PHE A 24 -3.15 7.91 33.02
N ALA A 25 -1.85 7.78 33.34
CA ALA A 25 -0.87 7.15 32.44
C ALA A 25 -1.19 5.67 32.19
N VAL A 26 -1.51 4.92 33.24
CA VAL A 26 -1.92 3.50 33.18
C VAL A 26 -3.19 3.35 32.36
N ALA A 27 -4.21 4.17 32.63
CA ALA A 27 -5.48 4.13 31.89
C ALA A 27 -5.27 4.45 30.40
N PHE A 28 -4.50 5.49 30.08
CA PHE A 28 -4.18 5.87 28.70
C PHE A 28 -3.48 4.72 27.96
N LEU A 29 -2.44 4.12 28.55
CA LEU A 29 -1.67 3.04 27.92
C LEU A 29 -2.50 1.77 27.71
N LEU A 30 -3.32 1.39 28.68
CA LEU A 30 -4.17 0.21 28.59
C LEU A 30 -5.20 0.36 27.46
N VAL A 31 -5.86 1.52 27.38
CA VAL A 31 -6.86 1.79 26.33
C VAL A 31 -6.18 1.91 24.95
N ALA A 32 -5.08 2.64 24.84
CA ALA A 32 -4.37 2.83 23.56
C ALA A 32 -3.87 1.50 22.98
N ASN A 33 -3.15 0.71 23.77
CA ASN A 33 -2.61 -0.57 23.30
C ASN A 33 -3.70 -1.63 23.13
N GLY A 34 -4.71 -1.63 24.02
CA GLY A 34 -5.84 -2.57 23.95
C GLY A 34 -6.70 -2.39 22.70
N LEU A 35 -7.09 -1.16 22.37
CA LEU A 35 -7.89 -0.86 21.17
C LEU A 35 -7.17 -1.27 19.88
N TYR A 36 -5.86 -1.00 19.79
CA TYR A 36 -5.06 -1.40 18.64
C TYR A 36 -4.97 -2.94 18.51
N LEU A 37 -4.62 -3.65 19.58
CA LEU A 37 -4.44 -5.10 19.55
C LEU A 37 -5.74 -5.89 19.27
N ASN A 38 -6.89 -5.30 19.57
CA ASN A 38 -8.19 -5.92 19.32
C ASN A 38 -8.43 -6.14 17.81
N THR A 39 -8.05 -5.16 16.99
CA THR A 39 -8.26 -5.19 15.53
C THR A 39 -7.04 -5.70 14.77
N PHE A 40 -5.83 -5.51 15.31
CA PHE A 40 -4.56 -5.82 14.65
C PHE A 40 -4.45 -7.27 14.15
N PHE A 41 -4.70 -8.26 15.00
CA PHE A 41 -4.55 -9.68 14.61
C PHE A 41 -5.62 -10.17 13.63
N LEU A 42 -6.74 -9.44 13.51
CA LEU A 42 -7.78 -9.68 12.50
C LEU A 42 -7.36 -9.08 11.15
N ALA A 43 -6.86 -7.84 11.16
CA ALA A 43 -6.43 -7.15 9.94
C ALA A 43 -5.14 -7.73 9.34
N ARG A 44 -4.24 -8.28 10.18
CA ARG A 44 -2.91 -8.79 9.80
C ARG A 44 -2.01 -7.78 9.06
N VAL A 45 -2.32 -6.49 9.13
CA VAL A 45 -1.53 -5.41 8.53
C VAL A 45 -0.46 -4.93 9.51
N CYS A 46 0.79 -4.86 9.05
CA CYS A 46 1.97 -4.45 9.80
C CYS A 46 2.14 -2.92 9.77
N ASP A 47 1.14 -2.18 10.27
CA ASP A 47 1.21 -0.71 10.43
C ASP A 47 0.53 -0.23 11.74
N LEU A 48 0.78 1.03 12.12
CA LEU A 48 0.16 1.69 13.28
C LEU A 48 -0.90 2.73 12.90
N ARG A 49 -1.41 2.73 11.67
CA ARG A 49 -2.36 3.77 11.22
C ARG A 49 -3.62 3.78 12.07
N ALA A 50 -4.10 2.60 12.48
CA ALA A 50 -5.23 2.47 13.39
C ALA A 50 -4.97 3.11 14.76
N LEU A 51 -3.77 2.92 15.33
CA LEU A 51 -3.39 3.55 16.60
C LEU A 51 -3.41 5.07 16.48
N PHE A 52 -2.77 5.62 15.44
CA PHE A 52 -2.74 7.06 15.19
C PHE A 52 -4.12 7.65 14.87
N GLY A 53 -5.06 6.84 14.37
CA GLY A 53 -6.46 7.25 14.19
C GLY A 53 -7.22 7.47 15.49
N PHE A 54 -6.96 6.67 16.54
CA PHE A 54 -7.64 6.80 17.84
C PHE A 54 -6.90 7.71 18.83
N LEU A 55 -5.59 7.88 18.67
CA LEU A 55 -4.76 8.71 19.56
C LEU A 55 -5.28 10.15 19.76
N PRO A 56 -5.83 10.87 18.76
CA PRO A 56 -6.39 12.21 18.96
C PRO A 56 -7.47 12.25 20.05
N PHE A 57 -8.34 11.25 20.12
CA PHE A 57 -9.39 11.16 21.15
C PHE A 57 -8.83 10.76 22.51
N LEU A 58 -7.90 9.82 22.54
CA LEU A 58 -7.30 9.36 23.80
C LEU A 58 -6.44 10.46 24.45
N LEU A 59 -5.64 11.16 23.63
CA LEU A 59 -4.84 12.30 24.07
C LEU A 59 -5.70 13.45 24.57
N LEU A 60 -6.84 13.71 23.93
CA LEU A 60 -7.75 14.76 24.37
C LEU A 60 -8.20 14.54 25.82
N VAL A 61 -8.67 13.34 26.17
CA VAL A 61 -9.11 13.01 27.53
C VAL A 61 -7.92 13.02 28.50
N PHE A 62 -6.81 12.38 28.11
CA PHE A 62 -5.61 12.29 28.93
C PHE A 62 -4.98 13.65 29.23
N ILE A 63 -4.81 14.50 28.22
CA ILE A 63 -4.19 15.82 28.37
C ILE A 63 -5.12 16.77 29.11
N SER A 64 -6.43 16.71 28.91
CA SER A 64 -7.38 17.48 29.72
C SER A 64 -7.21 17.18 31.21
N ALA A 65 -7.02 15.90 31.58
CA ALA A 65 -6.76 15.51 32.96
C ALA A 65 -5.37 15.94 33.45
N LEU A 66 -4.36 15.92 32.58
CA LEU A 66 -3.00 16.34 32.90
C LEU A 66 -2.88 17.85 33.15
N THR A 67 -3.62 18.66 32.40
CA THR A 67 -3.50 20.12 32.43
C THR A 67 -4.46 20.80 33.39
N MET A 68 -5.55 20.14 33.81
CA MET A 68 -6.59 20.78 34.62
C MET A 68 -6.06 21.45 35.90
N ARG A 69 -4.97 20.92 36.47
CA ARG A 69 -4.37 21.39 37.73
C ARG A 69 -3.35 22.51 37.59
N LEU A 70 -2.82 22.73 36.38
CA LEU A 70 -1.65 23.60 36.14
C LEU A 70 -1.81 25.00 36.73
N TRP A 71 -3.01 25.59 36.64
CA TRP A 71 -3.30 26.90 37.23
C TRP A 71 -4.51 26.87 38.17
N ALA A 72 -5.53 26.05 37.88
CA ALA A 72 -6.73 25.99 38.70
C ALA A 72 -6.42 25.61 40.17
N GLU A 73 -5.46 24.72 40.40
CA GLU A 73 -5.06 24.33 41.76
C GLU A 73 -4.38 25.47 42.51
N GLU A 74 -3.48 26.21 41.85
CA GLU A 74 -2.78 27.35 42.45
C GLU A 74 -3.71 28.53 42.72
N ARG A 75 -4.74 28.71 41.88
CA ARG A 75 -5.80 29.70 42.09
C ARG A 75 -6.72 29.33 43.24
N ARG A 76 -7.17 28.08 43.29
CA ARG A 76 -8.05 27.59 44.36
C ARG A 76 -7.35 27.58 45.72
N GLY A 77 -6.06 27.26 45.75
CA GLY A 77 -5.24 27.28 46.97
C GLY A 77 -4.64 28.63 47.33
N GLU A 78 -5.00 29.72 46.63
CA GLU A 78 -4.45 31.09 46.79
C GLU A 78 -2.91 31.22 46.73
N THR A 79 -2.22 30.15 46.31
CA THR A 79 -0.75 30.11 46.18
C THR A 79 -0.26 30.82 44.91
N LEU A 80 -1.16 31.18 44.00
CA LEU A 80 -0.83 31.95 42.81
C LEU A 80 -0.14 33.28 43.15
N GLY A 81 -0.58 33.97 44.21
CA GLY A 81 0.05 35.22 44.65
C GLY A 81 1.50 35.05 45.12
N LEU A 82 1.80 33.94 45.80
CA LEU A 82 3.15 33.57 46.22
C LEU A 82 4.05 33.18 45.04
N LEU A 83 3.49 32.52 44.03
CA LEU A 83 4.26 32.15 42.84
C LEU A 83 4.62 33.37 41.99
N LEU A 84 3.71 34.34 41.95
CA LEU A 84 3.86 35.58 41.19
C LEU A 84 4.69 36.67 41.89
N SER A 85 4.96 36.53 43.19
CA SER A 85 5.85 37.43 43.94
C SER A 85 7.33 37.11 43.78
N PHE A 86 7.68 35.91 43.29
CA PHE A 86 9.05 35.58 42.92
C PHE A 86 9.52 36.44 41.73
N PRO A 87 10.84 36.75 41.63
CA PRO A 87 11.41 37.59 40.57
C PRO A 87 11.51 36.87 39.21
N PHE A 88 10.47 36.16 38.80
CA PHE A 88 10.40 35.44 37.54
C PHE A 88 9.42 36.14 36.59
N SER A 89 9.84 36.35 35.35
CA SER A 89 8.91 36.82 34.31
C SER A 89 7.79 35.78 34.11
N PRO A 90 6.51 36.20 33.99
CA PRO A 90 5.38 35.29 33.75
C PRO A 90 5.57 34.39 32.52
N ALA A 91 6.33 34.87 31.52
CA ALA A 91 6.67 34.09 30.34
C ALA A 91 7.48 32.82 30.68
N TYR A 92 8.43 32.89 31.61
CA TYR A 92 9.22 31.71 32.01
C TYR A 92 8.37 30.69 32.78
N THR A 93 7.40 31.16 33.57
CA THR A 93 6.47 30.29 34.29
C THR A 93 5.54 29.54 33.34
N VAL A 94 4.94 30.26 32.39
CA VAL A 94 4.06 29.66 31.37
C VAL A 94 4.82 28.63 30.55
N LEU A 95 6.00 28.99 30.03
CA LEU A 95 6.80 28.10 29.18
C LEU A 95 7.37 26.90 29.95
N GLY A 96 7.76 27.08 31.21
CA GLY A 96 8.28 25.99 32.06
C GLY A 96 7.22 24.94 32.39
N LYS A 97 6.00 25.40 32.72
CA LYS A 97 4.83 24.55 32.93
C LYS A 97 4.41 23.79 31.66
N PHE A 98 4.40 24.48 30.53
CA PHE A 98 4.12 23.89 29.22
C PHE A 98 5.10 22.75 28.90
N LEU A 99 6.41 23.05 28.94
CA LEU A 99 7.45 22.06 28.62
C LEU A 99 7.42 20.87 29.59
N GLY A 100 7.14 21.11 30.88
CA GLY A 100 7.02 20.05 31.88
C GLY A 100 5.88 19.08 31.58
N ALA A 101 4.70 19.61 31.23
CA ALA A 101 3.54 18.82 30.85
C ALA A 101 3.74 18.08 29.51
N VAL A 102 4.32 18.74 28.50
CA VAL A 102 4.67 18.10 27.21
C VAL A 102 5.67 16.97 27.41
N ALA A 103 6.73 17.18 28.19
CA ALA A 103 7.74 16.17 28.46
C ALA A 103 7.14 14.97 29.20
N PHE A 104 6.30 15.20 30.22
CA PHE A 104 5.61 14.11 30.92
C PHE A 104 4.67 13.33 29.97
N GLY A 105 3.87 14.04 29.18
CA GLY A 105 3.00 13.43 28.17
C GLY A 105 3.77 12.61 27.13
N ALA A 106 4.92 13.09 26.68
CA ALA A 106 5.81 12.36 25.76
C ALA A 106 6.38 11.08 26.39
N VAL A 107 6.75 11.11 27.67
CA VAL A 107 7.20 9.92 28.42
C VAL A 107 6.06 8.90 28.53
N VAL A 108 4.83 9.33 28.82
CA VAL A 108 3.66 8.43 28.83
C VAL A 108 3.41 7.85 27.43
N LEU A 109 3.42 8.69 26.38
CA LEU A 109 3.23 8.25 25.00
C LEU A 109 4.29 7.23 24.54
N SER A 110 5.53 7.35 25.04
CA SER A 110 6.60 6.40 24.74
C SER A 110 6.28 4.97 25.20
N GLY A 111 5.37 4.78 26.16
CA GLY A 111 4.88 3.46 26.55
C GLY A 111 4.12 2.72 25.44
N THR A 112 3.68 3.43 24.40
CA THR A 112 3.08 2.81 23.19
C THR A 112 4.13 2.28 22.21
N LEU A 113 5.42 2.62 22.39
CA LEU A 113 6.53 2.17 21.51
C LEU A 113 6.76 0.65 21.55
N VAL A 114 6.16 -0.05 22.51
CA VAL A 114 6.11 -1.51 22.54
C VAL A 114 5.40 -2.08 21.30
N LEU A 115 4.44 -1.34 20.72
CA LEU A 115 3.75 -1.76 19.49
C LEU A 115 4.66 -1.76 18.26
N PRO A 116 5.42 -0.70 17.92
CA PRO A 116 6.49 -0.76 16.92
C PRO A 116 7.45 -1.92 17.10
N VAL A 117 7.86 -2.20 18.34
CA VAL A 117 8.77 -3.31 18.65
C VAL A 117 8.11 -4.65 18.25
N MET A 118 6.85 -4.87 18.67
CA MET A 118 6.09 -6.05 18.24
C MET A 118 6.01 -6.16 16.71
N LEU A 119 5.72 -5.06 16.01
CA LEU A 119 5.63 -5.06 14.56
C LEU A 119 6.95 -5.48 13.90
N ALA A 120 8.08 -5.01 14.40
CA ALA A 120 9.41 -5.38 13.89
C ALA A 120 9.75 -6.87 14.09
N PHE A 121 9.14 -7.55 15.08
CA PHE A 121 9.28 -9.00 15.27
C PHE A 121 8.31 -9.83 14.42
N LEU A 122 7.11 -9.28 14.15
CA LEU A 122 6.04 -9.98 13.44
C LEU A 122 6.05 -9.74 11.91
N GLY A 123 6.71 -8.69 11.45
CA GLY A 123 6.77 -8.31 10.04
C GLY A 123 7.84 -7.25 9.80
N ASP A 124 7.63 -6.44 8.79
CA ASP A 124 8.58 -5.42 8.31
C ASP A 124 7.90 -4.04 8.27
N PRO A 125 7.64 -3.38 9.40
CA PRO A 125 6.87 -2.13 9.41
C PRO A 125 7.64 -0.98 8.75
N ASP A 126 6.93 -0.03 8.12
CA ASP A 126 7.55 1.16 7.52
C ASP A 126 8.05 2.12 8.62
N GLY A 127 9.35 2.11 8.89
CA GLY A 127 9.96 2.92 9.95
C GLY A 127 9.75 4.42 9.75
N GLY A 128 9.71 4.88 8.50
CA GLY A 128 9.43 6.26 8.14
C GLY A 128 8.02 6.70 8.52
N ALA A 129 7.03 5.86 8.20
CA ALA A 129 5.64 6.10 8.58
C ALA A 129 5.45 6.10 10.10
N LEU A 130 6.15 5.21 10.83
CA LEU A 130 6.12 5.18 12.29
C LEU A 130 6.65 6.50 12.88
N VAL A 131 7.83 6.95 12.45
CA VAL A 131 8.46 8.18 12.96
C VAL A 131 7.59 9.41 12.67
N ALA A 132 7.06 9.53 11.45
CA ALA A 132 6.18 10.63 11.08
C ALA A 132 4.89 10.64 11.92
N GLY A 133 4.26 9.48 12.13
CA GLY A 133 3.04 9.37 12.92
C GLY A 133 3.24 9.76 14.39
N TYR A 134 4.36 9.32 15.00
CA TYR A 134 4.72 9.73 16.36
C TYR A 134 5.06 11.21 16.47
N LEU A 135 5.74 11.77 15.47
CA LEU A 135 6.03 13.21 15.41
C LEU A 135 4.74 14.04 15.34
N GLY A 136 3.80 13.66 14.46
CA GLY A 136 2.49 14.31 14.36
C GLY A 136 1.69 14.20 15.65
N THR A 137 1.72 13.03 16.30
CA THR A 137 1.08 12.80 17.60
C THR A 137 1.70 13.68 18.71
N LEU A 138 3.02 13.87 18.71
CA LEU A 138 3.71 14.73 19.67
C LEU A 138 3.34 16.22 19.48
N LEU A 139 3.22 16.67 18.22
CA LEU A 139 2.74 18.02 17.90
C LEU A 139 1.30 18.24 18.37
N LEU A 140 0.42 17.24 18.15
CA LEU A 140 -0.95 17.26 18.66
C LEU A 140 -1.00 17.28 20.19
N LEU A 141 -0.15 16.49 20.85
CA LEU A 141 0.00 16.50 22.30
C LEU A 141 0.38 17.90 22.80
N ALA A 142 1.37 18.54 22.17
CA ALA A 142 1.78 19.89 22.51
C ALA A 142 0.64 20.92 22.31
N PHE A 143 -0.13 20.79 21.22
CA PHE A 143 -1.32 21.61 20.97
C PHE A 143 -2.36 21.48 22.10
N TYR A 144 -2.73 20.25 22.48
CA TYR A 144 -3.69 20.04 23.57
C TYR A 144 -3.16 20.50 24.93
N VAL A 145 -1.85 20.36 25.18
CA VAL A 145 -1.25 20.86 26.44
C VAL A 145 -1.33 22.38 26.49
N ALA A 146 -1.00 23.08 25.40
CA ALA A 146 -1.08 24.53 25.35
C ALA A 146 -2.53 25.03 25.54
N LEU A 147 -3.49 24.41 24.83
CA LEU A 147 -4.92 24.68 24.99
C LEU A 147 -5.38 24.45 26.44
N GLY A 148 -5.07 23.29 27.00
CA GLY A 148 -5.48 22.92 28.36
C GLY A 148 -4.84 23.77 29.44
N GLN A 149 -3.60 24.22 29.24
CA GLN A 149 -2.93 25.14 30.15
C GLN A 149 -3.58 26.53 30.11
N PHE A 150 -3.93 27.03 28.92
CA PHE A 150 -4.69 28.28 28.79
C PHE A 150 -6.06 28.19 29.48
N VAL A 151 -6.83 27.12 29.21
CA VAL A 151 -8.14 26.89 29.82
C VAL A 151 -8.02 26.77 31.34
N SER A 152 -7.06 25.99 31.87
CA SER A 152 -6.82 25.89 33.32
C SER A 152 -6.56 27.24 33.97
N GLY A 153 -5.94 28.19 33.25
CA GLY A 153 -5.74 29.56 33.73
C GLY A 153 -7.04 30.33 33.95
N LEU A 154 -8.09 30.06 33.18
CA LEU A 154 -9.38 30.76 33.24
C LEU A 154 -10.25 30.31 34.42
N PHE A 155 -10.12 29.05 34.85
CA PHE A 155 -10.97 28.45 35.89
C PHE A 155 -10.26 28.36 37.25
N THR A 156 -11.04 28.40 38.33
CA THR A 156 -10.60 28.06 39.69
C THR A 156 -10.86 26.59 40.01
N GLU A 157 -11.91 26.01 39.43
CA GLU A 157 -12.28 24.60 39.65
C GLU A 157 -11.62 23.66 38.64
N GLN A 158 -10.92 22.64 39.14
CA GLN A 158 -10.19 21.67 38.31
C GLN A 158 -11.13 20.90 37.36
N ILE A 159 -12.31 20.50 37.83
CA ILE A 159 -13.27 19.73 37.05
C ILE A 159 -13.80 20.57 35.87
N ALA A 160 -14.08 21.86 36.11
CA ALA A 160 -14.51 22.76 35.04
C ALA A 160 -13.40 22.95 33.99
N ALA A 161 -12.15 23.14 34.42
CA ALA A 161 -10.99 23.23 33.52
C ALA A 161 -10.83 21.96 32.67
N PHE A 162 -11.03 20.77 33.26
CA PHE A 162 -10.99 19.50 32.57
C PHE A 162 -12.06 19.42 31.47
N VAL A 163 -13.33 19.63 31.82
CA VAL A 163 -14.47 19.50 30.89
C VAL A 163 -14.34 20.48 29.73
N VAL A 164 -14.01 21.74 30.02
CA VAL A 164 -13.90 22.78 28.98
C VAL A 164 -12.73 22.49 28.04
N THR A 165 -11.60 22.02 28.56
CA THR A 165 -10.45 21.60 27.72
C THR A 165 -10.84 20.44 26.81
N ALA A 166 -11.54 19.44 27.34
CA ALA A 166 -11.96 18.27 26.58
C ALA A 166 -12.95 18.65 25.47
N VAL A 167 -13.94 19.50 25.77
CA VAL A 167 -14.92 19.99 24.78
C VAL A 167 -14.25 20.85 23.71
N ALA A 168 -13.35 21.76 24.10
CA ALA A 168 -12.63 22.61 23.14
C ALA A 168 -11.71 21.80 22.23
N GLY A 169 -10.98 20.82 22.79
CA GLY A 169 -10.16 19.89 22.01
C GLY A 169 -11.01 19.04 21.07
N LEU A 170 -12.20 18.61 21.52
CA LEU A 170 -13.11 17.79 20.72
C LEU A 170 -13.65 18.59 19.54
N ALA A 171 -14.04 19.84 19.79
CA ALA A 171 -14.47 20.76 18.74
C ALA A 171 -13.37 20.99 17.70
N ALA A 172 -12.12 21.23 18.13
CA ALA A 172 -10.98 21.41 17.22
C ALA A 172 -10.71 20.16 16.36
N TYR A 173 -10.87 18.96 16.92
CA TYR A 173 -10.76 17.72 16.14
C TYR A 173 -11.94 17.54 15.18
N LEU A 174 -13.18 17.68 15.68
CA LEU A 174 -14.40 17.48 14.91
C LEU A 174 -14.54 18.45 13.74
N LEU A 175 -14.16 19.73 13.92
CA LEU A 175 -14.12 20.71 12.83
C LEU A 175 -13.22 20.27 11.67
N GLY A 176 -12.19 19.46 11.94
CA GLY A 176 -11.30 18.88 10.94
C GLY A 176 -11.92 17.72 10.14
N THR A 177 -13.06 17.17 10.57
CA THR A 177 -13.69 16.01 9.93
C THR A 177 -14.59 16.40 8.77
N ASP A 178 -14.72 15.49 7.80
CA ASP A 178 -15.66 15.66 6.68
C ASP A 178 -17.11 15.76 7.18
N LEU A 179 -17.46 15.05 8.27
CA LEU A 179 -18.80 15.05 8.85
C LEU A 179 -19.29 16.45 9.26
N VAL A 180 -18.46 17.18 10.01
CA VAL A 180 -18.83 18.52 10.49
C VAL A 180 -18.69 19.55 9.38
N SER A 181 -17.62 19.46 8.58
CA SER A 181 -17.41 20.41 7.48
C SER A 181 -18.51 20.31 6.41
N SER A 182 -18.98 19.11 6.05
CA SER A 182 -20.09 18.96 5.10
C SER A 182 -21.42 19.47 5.66
N SER A 183 -21.64 19.28 6.97
CA SER A 183 -22.84 19.78 7.65
C SER A 183 -22.85 21.31 7.70
N LEU A 184 -21.73 21.93 8.07
CA LEU A 184 -21.59 23.39 8.08
C LEU A 184 -21.69 23.99 6.68
N GLU A 185 -21.13 23.33 5.67
CA GLU A 185 -21.24 23.76 4.27
C GLU A 185 -22.70 23.81 3.79
N SER A 186 -23.54 22.91 4.29
CA SER A 186 -24.97 22.90 3.96
C SER A 186 -25.73 24.10 4.54
N TRP A 187 -25.22 24.70 5.60
CA TRP A 187 -25.80 25.88 6.23
C TRP A 187 -25.23 27.17 5.65
N LEU A 188 -23.90 27.22 5.49
CA LEU A 188 -23.16 28.38 5.00
C LEU A 188 -22.05 27.91 4.03
N PRO A 189 -22.24 28.10 2.71
CA PRO A 189 -21.23 27.72 1.72
C PRO A 189 -19.88 28.39 1.98
N GLY A 190 -18.78 27.64 1.85
CA GLY A 190 -17.40 28.08 2.08
C GLY A 190 -16.93 28.05 3.54
N VAL A 191 -17.85 28.19 4.51
CA VAL A 191 -17.48 28.25 5.94
C VAL A 191 -17.00 26.89 6.45
N GLY A 192 -17.63 25.80 6.01
CA GLY A 192 -17.26 24.45 6.43
C GLY A 192 -15.83 24.09 6.00
N ALA A 193 -15.48 24.41 4.75
CA ALA A 193 -14.13 24.21 4.23
C ALA A 193 -13.09 25.11 4.94
N PHE A 194 -13.41 26.39 5.14
CA PHE A 194 -12.53 27.32 5.83
C PHE A 194 -12.22 26.87 7.26
N LEU A 195 -13.24 26.52 8.06
CA LEU A 195 -13.03 26.10 9.45
C LEU A 195 -12.26 24.78 9.54
N ARG A 196 -12.47 23.88 8.59
CA ARG A 196 -11.73 22.61 8.51
C ARG A 196 -10.24 22.84 8.33
N GLU A 197 -9.85 23.72 7.40
CA GLU A 197 -8.45 24.04 7.13
C GLU A 197 -7.85 24.91 8.24
N ALA A 198 -8.61 25.90 8.72
CA ALA A 198 -8.12 26.90 9.65
C ALA A 198 -8.00 26.42 11.11
N LEU A 199 -8.92 25.56 11.59
CA LEU A 199 -8.99 25.14 12.99
C LEU A 199 -8.94 23.61 13.19
N GLY A 200 -9.17 22.84 12.12
CA GLY A 200 -9.25 21.39 12.18
C GLY A 200 -7.89 20.73 12.41
N THR A 201 -7.72 19.98 13.50
CA THR A 201 -6.44 19.25 13.74
C THR A 201 -6.28 18.01 12.87
N GLY A 202 -7.39 17.39 12.45
CA GLY A 202 -7.40 16.17 11.63
C GLY A 202 -6.71 16.29 10.26
N PRO A 203 -7.05 17.29 9.42
CA PRO A 203 -6.42 17.49 8.10
C PRO A 203 -4.91 17.67 8.19
N HIS A 204 -4.42 18.39 9.20
CA HIS A 204 -3.00 18.62 9.42
C HIS A 204 -2.28 17.40 10.00
N LEU A 205 -2.97 16.53 10.73
CA LEU A 205 -2.41 15.27 11.25
C LEU A 205 -2.38 14.15 10.20
N ALA A 206 -3.34 14.10 9.28
CA ALA A 206 -3.50 13.00 8.32
C ALA A 206 -2.25 12.69 7.47
N PRO A 207 -1.48 13.68 6.96
CA PRO A 207 -0.22 13.42 6.26
C PRO A 207 0.83 12.72 7.13
N PHE A 208 0.93 13.06 8.43
CA PHE A 208 1.88 12.45 9.36
C PHE A 208 1.59 10.96 9.54
N VAL A 209 0.31 10.59 9.69
CA VAL A 209 -0.13 9.19 9.78
C VAL A 209 0.22 8.39 8.51
N LYS A 210 0.25 9.08 7.37
CA LYS A 210 0.64 8.50 6.07
C LYS A 210 2.17 8.38 5.89
N GLY A 211 2.99 8.97 6.75
CA GLY A 211 4.45 8.98 6.61
C GLY A 211 5.04 10.24 5.96
N VAL A 212 4.22 11.29 5.78
CA VAL A 212 4.63 12.55 5.17
C VAL A 212 4.62 13.65 6.22
N VAL A 213 5.72 14.41 6.30
CA VAL A 213 5.87 15.56 7.18
C VAL A 213 5.78 16.85 6.35
N PRO A 214 4.59 17.45 6.21
CA PRO A 214 4.43 18.74 5.55
C PRO A 214 4.90 19.87 6.47
N LEU A 215 5.67 20.83 5.94
CA LEU A 215 6.06 22.00 6.72
C LEU A 215 4.85 22.86 7.11
N SER A 216 3.81 22.92 6.28
CA SER A 216 2.55 23.60 6.61
C SER A 216 1.90 23.03 7.87
N GLY A 217 1.78 21.70 7.98
CA GLY A 217 1.20 21.05 9.16
C GLY A 217 2.03 21.27 10.43
N VAL A 218 3.37 21.29 10.33
CA VAL A 218 4.24 21.63 11.46
C VAL A 218 4.02 23.08 11.90
N LEU A 219 3.97 24.02 10.96
CA LEU A 219 3.73 25.44 11.25
C LEU A 219 2.35 25.67 11.85
N PHE A 220 1.30 24.99 11.38
CA PHE A 220 -0.05 25.02 11.95
C PHE A 220 -0.02 24.70 13.46
N PHE A 221 0.55 23.55 13.84
CA PHE A 221 0.61 23.16 15.25
C PHE A 221 1.44 24.14 16.09
N LEU A 222 2.59 24.59 15.59
CA LEU A 222 3.44 25.55 16.29
C LEU A 222 2.78 26.93 16.45
N LEU A 223 2.05 27.39 15.43
CA LEU A 223 1.31 28.65 15.44
C LEU A 223 0.27 28.63 16.56
N TYR A 224 -0.59 27.61 16.61
CA TYR A 224 -1.64 27.52 17.62
C TYR A 224 -1.09 27.25 19.03
N VAL A 225 -0.02 26.46 19.17
CA VAL A 225 0.72 26.36 20.45
C VAL A 225 1.18 27.74 20.90
N GLY A 226 1.80 28.52 20.01
CA GLY A 226 2.22 29.89 20.29
C GLY A 226 1.06 30.80 20.72
N ILE A 227 -0.06 30.75 20.01
CA ILE A 227 -1.27 31.52 20.34
C ILE A 227 -1.79 31.17 21.73
N PHE A 228 -1.97 29.88 22.06
CA PHE A 228 -2.46 29.49 23.38
C PHE A 228 -1.49 29.83 24.50
N LEU A 229 -0.17 29.75 24.26
CA LEU A 229 0.83 30.19 25.24
C LEU A 229 0.82 31.71 25.44
N LEU A 230 0.62 32.50 24.38
CA LEU A 230 0.47 33.96 24.47
C LEU A 230 -0.82 34.31 25.22
N LEU A 231 -1.94 33.67 24.88
CA LEU A 231 -3.21 33.84 25.59
C LEU A 231 -3.05 33.52 27.08
N ASN A 232 -2.40 32.41 27.41
CA ASN A 232 -2.11 32.04 28.79
C ASN A 232 -1.20 33.08 29.49
N TYR A 233 -0.16 33.57 28.81
CA TYR A 233 0.67 34.66 29.33
C TYR A 233 -0.15 35.90 29.68
N PHE A 234 -1.03 36.36 28.78
CA PHE A 234 -1.88 37.52 29.05
C PHE A 234 -2.86 37.26 30.20
N THR A 235 -3.46 36.08 30.27
CA THR A 235 -4.32 35.67 31.40
C THR A 235 -3.58 35.76 32.74
N VAL A 236 -2.35 35.22 32.81
CA VAL A 236 -1.53 35.27 34.03
C VAL A 236 -1.05 36.68 34.33
N ALA A 237 -0.62 37.44 33.32
CA ALA A 237 -0.19 38.82 33.46
C ALA A 237 -1.32 39.76 33.89
N HIS A 238 -2.56 39.43 33.53
CA HIS A 238 -3.73 40.16 34.00
C HIS A 238 -3.93 40.02 35.52
N TYR A 239 -3.68 38.85 36.10
CA TYR A 239 -3.74 38.68 37.56
C TYR A 239 -2.71 39.55 38.31
N LEU A 240 -1.61 39.94 37.65
CA LEU A 240 -0.59 40.84 38.21
C LEU A 240 -0.94 42.33 38.14
N ARG A 241 -1.83 42.76 37.23
CA ARG A 241 -2.11 44.18 36.94
C ARG A 241 -3.58 44.51 37.16
N TYR A 242 -3.93 44.83 38.41
CA TYR A 242 -5.29 45.11 38.90
C TYR A 242 -6.06 46.20 38.11
N SER A 243 -5.38 47.12 37.40
CA SER A 243 -5.98 48.32 36.80
C SER A 243 -6.56 48.15 35.37
N ARG A 244 -6.29 47.05 34.64
CA ARG A 244 -6.69 46.91 33.21
C ARG A 244 -7.58 45.66 32.93
N ARG A 245 -8.74 45.56 33.58
CA ARG A 245 -9.72 44.46 33.38
C ARG A 245 -10.37 44.42 31.98
N SER A 246 -10.40 45.53 31.25
CA SER A 246 -11.09 45.62 29.94
C SER A 246 -10.29 45.11 28.72
N LEU A 247 -9.00 44.78 28.86
CA LEU A 247 -8.13 44.51 27.69
C LEU A 247 -7.90 43.02 27.38
N LEU A 248 -8.29 42.08 28.25
CA LEU A 248 -8.07 40.65 27.99
C LEU A 248 -8.87 40.13 26.79
N ALA A 249 -10.19 40.32 26.80
CA ALA A 249 -11.08 39.88 25.73
C ALA A 249 -10.67 40.43 24.33
N PRO A 250 -10.39 41.74 24.14
CA PRO A 250 -9.96 42.23 22.83
C PRO A 250 -8.58 41.72 22.42
N THR A 251 -7.63 41.55 23.35
CA THR A 251 -6.33 40.92 23.00
C THR A 251 -6.48 39.46 22.60
N ALA A 252 -7.37 38.72 23.25
CA ALA A 252 -7.64 37.34 22.91
C ALA A 252 -8.28 37.22 21.52
N LEU A 253 -9.27 38.06 21.23
CA LEU A 253 -9.91 38.13 19.92
C LEU A 253 -8.89 38.48 18.82
N LEU A 254 -8.03 39.48 19.05
CA LEU A 254 -6.99 39.88 18.10
C LEU A 254 -6.01 38.74 17.80
N LEU A 255 -5.54 38.01 18.82
CA LEU A 255 -4.62 36.89 18.64
C LEU A 255 -5.27 35.73 17.86
N ILE A 256 -6.54 35.44 18.13
CA ILE A 256 -7.29 34.41 17.37
C ILE A 256 -7.45 34.85 15.91
N LEU A 257 -7.84 36.10 15.65
CA LEU A 257 -7.97 36.63 14.29
C LEU A 257 -6.64 36.64 13.54
N CYS A 258 -5.54 37.01 14.21
CA CYS A 258 -4.20 36.95 13.63
C CYS A 258 -3.79 35.51 13.31
N GLY A 259 -4.14 34.54 14.16
CA GLY A 259 -3.92 33.12 13.91
C GLY A 259 -4.67 32.62 12.69
N LEU A 260 -5.96 32.93 12.60
CA LEU A 260 -6.80 32.58 11.46
C LEU A 260 -6.28 33.22 10.16
N PHE A 261 -5.84 34.48 10.22
CA PHE A 261 -5.27 35.17 9.06
C PHE A 261 -3.91 34.57 8.65
N ALA A 262 -3.04 34.25 9.61
CA ALA A 262 -1.76 33.60 9.34
C ALA A 262 -1.97 32.22 8.71
N GLU A 263 -2.94 31.45 9.17
CA GLU A 263 -3.26 30.14 8.59
C GLU A 263 -3.84 30.29 7.16
N ALA A 264 -4.71 31.28 6.93
CA ALA A 264 -5.20 31.58 5.59
C ALA A 264 -4.08 32.00 4.61
N LEU A 265 -3.01 32.64 5.10
CA LEU A 265 -1.82 32.92 4.29
C LEU A 265 -0.96 31.68 4.07
N LEU A 266 -0.81 30.84 5.09
CA LEU A 266 -0.04 29.60 5.00
C LEU A 266 -0.68 28.58 4.06
N SER A 267 -2.01 28.56 3.95
CA SER A 267 -2.73 27.67 3.04
C SER A 267 -2.55 28.03 1.56
N GLU A 268 -2.29 29.30 1.24
CA GLU A 268 -2.01 29.78 -0.12
C GLU A 268 -0.56 29.48 -0.57
N VAL A 269 0.38 29.30 0.38
CA VAL A 269 1.80 29.11 0.08
C VAL A 269 2.16 27.63 -0.02
N ARG A 270 2.75 27.23 -1.15
CA ARG A 270 3.26 25.86 -1.34
C ARG A 270 4.55 25.64 -0.55
N LEU A 271 4.40 25.14 0.67
CA LEU A 271 5.53 24.78 1.52
C LEU A 271 6.08 23.38 1.21
N PRO A 272 7.38 23.14 1.43
CA PRO A 272 7.99 21.83 1.20
C PRO A 272 7.39 20.76 2.12
N ARG A 273 7.39 19.52 1.62
CA ARG A 273 7.00 18.32 2.36
C ARG A 273 8.14 17.30 2.31
N ILE A 274 8.35 16.60 3.42
CA ILE A 274 9.34 15.53 3.53
C ILE A 274 8.57 14.21 3.59
N ASP A 275 8.75 13.36 2.58
CA ASP A 275 8.25 12.00 2.60
C ASP A 275 9.24 11.10 3.32
N LEU A 276 8.88 10.61 4.51
CA LEU A 276 9.72 9.73 5.31
C LEU A 276 9.53 8.26 4.97
N THR A 277 8.48 7.88 4.23
CA THR A 277 8.19 6.49 3.87
C THR A 277 9.40 5.82 3.22
N GLU A 278 9.61 4.53 3.51
CA GLU A 278 10.76 3.78 3.01
C GLU A 278 10.78 3.73 1.48
N GLU A 279 9.61 3.52 0.86
CA GLU A 279 9.46 3.45 -0.59
C GLU A 279 9.23 4.81 -1.25
N LYS A 280 9.26 5.92 -0.49
CA LYS A 280 8.98 7.30 -0.96
C LYS A 280 7.64 7.41 -1.72
N LEU A 281 6.59 6.82 -1.17
CA LEU A 281 5.27 6.65 -1.78
C LEU A 281 4.58 7.95 -2.21
N TYR A 282 4.95 9.07 -1.62
CA TYR A 282 4.37 10.40 -1.87
C TYR A 282 5.35 11.34 -2.58
N THR A 283 6.41 10.79 -3.16
CA THR A 283 7.40 11.49 -3.98
C THR A 283 7.50 10.83 -5.35
N LEU A 284 7.55 11.65 -6.40
CA LEU A 284 7.73 11.17 -7.77
C LEU A 284 8.97 10.28 -7.92
N SER A 285 8.77 9.15 -8.59
CA SER A 285 9.79 8.14 -8.83
C SER A 285 10.96 8.67 -9.68
N PRO A 286 12.19 8.19 -9.45
CA PRO A 286 13.30 8.41 -10.38
C PRO A 286 12.98 7.96 -11.82
N VAL A 287 12.12 6.95 -11.97
CA VAL A 287 11.64 6.47 -13.27
C VAL A 287 10.81 7.53 -13.97
N THR A 288 9.94 8.22 -13.24
CA THR A 288 9.13 9.33 -13.76
C THR A 288 10.03 10.39 -14.37
N ARG A 289 11.10 10.79 -13.66
CA ARG A 289 12.12 11.72 -14.18
C ARG A 289 12.76 11.20 -15.47
N LYS A 290 13.14 9.91 -15.53
CA LYS A 290 13.73 9.30 -16.75
C LYS A 290 12.76 9.30 -17.93
N VAL A 291 11.49 8.96 -17.71
CA VAL A 291 10.46 8.92 -18.76
C VAL A 291 10.19 10.34 -19.28
N LEU A 292 10.03 11.31 -18.39
CA LEU A 292 9.80 12.70 -18.76
C LEU A 292 11.00 13.35 -19.49
N ALA A 293 12.23 12.95 -19.14
CA ALA A 293 13.44 13.43 -19.83
C ALA A 293 13.52 12.97 -21.30
N ARG A 294 12.83 11.88 -21.67
CA ARG A 294 12.81 11.34 -23.04
C ARG A 294 11.77 12.00 -23.94
N LEU A 295 10.87 12.83 -23.41
CA LEU A 295 9.89 13.57 -24.21
C LEU A 295 10.61 14.45 -25.22
N LYS A 296 10.30 14.34 -26.51
CA LYS A 296 10.89 15.16 -27.59
C LYS A 296 10.08 16.39 -27.93
N ALA A 297 8.79 16.36 -27.63
CA ALA A 297 7.82 17.43 -27.88
C ALA A 297 6.98 17.70 -26.62
N PRO A 298 6.14 18.75 -26.61
CA PRO A 298 5.22 19.00 -25.50
C PRO A 298 4.21 17.85 -25.32
N LEU A 299 4.11 17.32 -24.11
CA LEU A 299 3.05 16.40 -23.68
C LEU A 299 1.92 17.24 -23.06
N ARG A 300 0.72 17.16 -23.65
CA ARG A 300 -0.47 17.87 -23.15
C ARG A 300 -1.33 16.90 -22.34
N ILE A 301 -1.57 17.23 -21.07
CA ILE A 301 -2.41 16.45 -20.16
C ILE A 301 -3.65 17.28 -19.83
N THR A 302 -4.84 16.79 -20.16
CA THR A 302 -6.10 17.48 -19.84
C THR A 302 -6.82 16.72 -18.74
N TYR A 303 -7.03 17.36 -17.59
CA TYR A 303 -7.83 16.85 -16.49
C TYR A 303 -9.27 17.32 -16.63
N TYR A 304 -10.15 16.40 -17.00
CA TYR A 304 -11.59 16.61 -17.09
C TYR A 304 -12.21 16.32 -15.73
N VAL A 305 -12.69 17.36 -15.06
CA VAL A 305 -13.27 17.24 -13.71
C VAL A 305 -14.47 18.16 -13.54
N SER A 306 -15.54 17.65 -12.93
CA SER A 306 -16.69 18.47 -12.56
C SER A 306 -16.30 19.60 -11.60
N ALA A 307 -17.04 20.71 -11.64
CA ALA A 307 -16.83 21.85 -10.73
C ALA A 307 -16.86 21.44 -9.25
N ARG A 308 -16.07 22.12 -8.41
CA ARG A 308 -15.87 21.78 -6.98
C ARG A 308 -17.18 21.72 -6.20
N GLU A 309 -18.16 22.54 -6.57
CA GLU A 309 -19.48 22.64 -5.94
C GLU A 309 -20.38 21.44 -6.28
N LYS A 310 -20.19 20.85 -7.47
CA LYS A 310 -20.91 19.66 -7.93
C LYS A 310 -20.30 18.37 -7.37
N LEU A 311 -19.01 18.38 -7.05
CA LEU A 311 -18.32 17.22 -6.48
C LEU A 311 -18.83 16.86 -5.07
N PRO A 312 -19.08 15.56 -4.80
CA PRO A 312 -19.25 15.01 -3.46
C PRO A 312 -18.16 15.48 -2.49
N PRO A 313 -18.46 15.65 -1.18
CA PRO A 313 -17.45 16.03 -0.18
C PRO A 313 -16.19 15.15 -0.23
N THR A 314 -16.37 13.83 -0.41
CA THR A 314 -15.29 12.84 -0.52
C THR A 314 -14.36 13.05 -1.71
N MET A 315 -14.81 13.76 -2.75
CA MET A 315 -14.05 14.02 -3.99
C MET A 315 -13.56 15.46 -4.12
N ARG A 316 -13.93 16.37 -3.22
CA ARG A 316 -13.50 17.78 -3.33
C ARG A 316 -11.99 17.93 -3.29
N ASN A 317 -11.33 17.16 -2.42
CA ASN A 317 -9.86 17.15 -2.29
C ASN A 317 -9.17 16.40 -3.43
N LEU A 318 -9.86 15.45 -4.08
CA LEU A 318 -9.33 14.68 -5.20
C LEU A 318 -8.82 15.59 -6.32
N SER A 319 -9.60 16.61 -6.67
CA SER A 319 -9.24 17.55 -7.74
C SER A 319 -7.94 18.30 -7.45
N GLN A 320 -7.70 18.65 -6.17
CA GLN A 320 -6.48 19.31 -5.71
C GLN A 320 -5.29 18.34 -5.71
N GLU A 321 -5.49 17.10 -5.26
CA GLU A 321 -4.44 16.07 -5.23
C GLU A 321 -3.96 15.69 -6.64
N VAL A 322 -4.90 15.52 -7.60
CA VAL A 322 -4.57 15.29 -9.00
C VAL A 322 -3.83 16.48 -9.60
N ARG A 323 -4.30 17.70 -9.35
CA ARG A 323 -3.63 18.93 -9.83
C ARG A 323 -2.21 19.03 -9.26
N ALA A 324 -2.03 18.78 -7.97
CA ALA A 324 -0.73 18.83 -7.32
C ALA A 324 0.26 17.85 -7.98
N LEU A 325 -0.18 16.63 -8.32
CA LEU A 325 0.62 15.65 -9.05
C LEU A 325 1.02 16.16 -10.45
N LEU A 326 0.07 16.71 -11.21
CA LEU A 326 0.34 17.24 -12.55
C LEU A 326 1.31 18.43 -12.53
N GLU A 327 1.20 19.29 -11.52
CA GLU A 327 2.14 20.38 -11.29
C GLU A 327 3.55 19.87 -10.96
N GLU A 328 3.68 18.80 -10.17
CA GLU A 328 4.98 18.19 -9.91
C GLU A 328 5.60 17.61 -11.19
N LEU A 329 4.80 16.98 -12.06
CA LEU A 329 5.28 16.50 -13.37
C LEU A 329 5.74 17.67 -14.26
N GLN A 330 5.00 18.78 -14.26
CA GLN A 330 5.38 20.00 -15.00
C GLN A 330 6.63 20.69 -14.44
N ALA A 331 6.80 20.70 -13.12
CA ALA A 331 8.01 21.22 -12.48
C ALA A 331 9.25 20.40 -12.83
N LEU A 332 9.11 19.08 -13.02
CA LEU A 332 10.21 18.20 -13.43
C LEU A 332 10.61 18.36 -14.89
N SER A 333 9.66 18.68 -15.78
CA SER A 333 9.93 18.83 -17.21
C SER A 333 9.07 19.94 -17.81
N PRO A 334 9.68 20.99 -18.39
CA PRO A 334 8.94 22.09 -19.01
C PRO A 334 8.13 21.67 -20.25
N ARG A 335 8.40 20.47 -20.78
CA ARG A 335 7.67 19.84 -21.89
C ARG A 335 6.31 19.29 -21.45
N VAL A 336 6.05 19.11 -20.16
CA VAL A 336 4.73 18.73 -19.67
C VAL A 336 3.88 19.99 -19.52
N LYS A 337 2.70 19.99 -20.13
CA LYS A 337 1.69 21.04 -20.00
C LYS A 337 0.39 20.42 -19.58
N TYR A 338 -0.22 20.92 -18.51
CA TYR A 338 -1.54 20.45 -18.10
C TYR A 338 -2.61 21.54 -18.20
N ALA A 339 -3.86 21.12 -18.38
CA ALA A 339 -5.04 21.97 -18.31
C ALA A 339 -6.14 21.27 -17.50
N VAL A 340 -6.94 22.04 -16.77
CA VAL A 340 -8.11 21.52 -16.05
C VAL A 340 -9.36 22.09 -16.71
N VAL A 341 -10.27 21.21 -17.12
CA VAL A 341 -11.47 21.56 -17.89
C VAL A 341 -12.69 20.92 -17.24
N ASP A 342 -13.76 21.70 -17.11
CA ASP A 342 -15.06 21.19 -16.66
C ASP A 342 -15.91 20.81 -17.89
N PRO A 343 -16.12 19.51 -18.16
CA PRO A 343 -16.92 19.05 -19.30
C PRO A 343 -18.36 19.52 -19.27
N GLU A 344 -18.91 19.82 -18.08
CA GLU A 344 -20.33 20.14 -17.94
C GLU A 344 -20.67 21.58 -18.36
N ARG A 345 -19.66 22.42 -18.60
CA ARG A 345 -19.86 23.78 -19.10
C ARG A 345 -20.17 23.84 -20.60
N ASP A 346 -19.80 22.81 -21.35
CA ASP A 346 -19.96 22.72 -22.79
C ASP A 346 -20.58 21.36 -23.19
N PRO A 347 -21.87 21.32 -23.58
CA PRO A 347 -22.55 20.09 -23.97
C PRO A 347 -21.93 19.37 -25.18
N ASP A 348 -21.30 20.11 -26.09
CA ASP A 348 -20.67 19.55 -27.29
C ASP A 348 -19.33 18.91 -26.94
N LEU A 349 -18.57 19.51 -26.03
CA LEU A 349 -17.38 18.89 -25.44
C LEU A 349 -17.76 17.60 -24.71
N ALA A 350 -18.80 17.61 -23.88
CA ALA A 350 -19.27 16.42 -23.17
C ALA A 350 -19.67 15.27 -24.12
N ARG A 351 -20.28 15.58 -25.28
CA ARG A 351 -20.57 14.60 -26.34
C ARG A 351 -19.28 13.99 -26.90
N LYS A 352 -18.33 14.84 -27.32
CA LYS A 352 -17.03 14.41 -27.85
C LYS A 352 -16.21 13.58 -26.87
N LEU A 353 -16.33 13.84 -25.58
CA LEU A 353 -15.63 13.10 -24.52
C LEU A 353 -16.19 11.69 -24.35
N ARG A 354 -17.52 11.51 -24.46
CA ARG A 354 -18.13 10.18 -24.43
C ARG A 354 -17.65 9.30 -25.57
N ASP A 355 -17.54 9.86 -26.78
CA ASP A 355 -16.99 9.14 -27.95
C ASP A 355 -15.53 8.70 -27.74
N ARG A 356 -14.81 9.36 -26.82
CA ARG A 356 -13.43 9.02 -26.41
C ARG A 356 -13.36 8.14 -25.17
N GLY A 357 -14.49 7.62 -24.69
CA GLY A 357 -14.57 6.78 -23.49
C GLY A 357 -14.44 7.54 -22.16
N ILE A 358 -14.60 8.87 -22.17
CA ILE A 358 -14.66 9.70 -20.96
C ILE A 358 -16.13 9.96 -20.64
N GLU A 359 -16.67 9.18 -19.71
CA GLU A 359 -18.06 9.24 -19.30
C GLU A 359 -18.19 9.71 -17.84
N PRO A 360 -19.30 10.38 -17.48
CA PRO A 360 -19.56 10.70 -16.08
C PRO A 360 -19.94 9.43 -15.33
N PHE A 361 -19.43 9.28 -14.11
CA PHE A 361 -19.75 8.16 -13.24
C PHE A 361 -20.58 8.62 -12.03
N ALA A 362 -21.41 7.71 -11.51
CA ALA A 362 -22.27 8.00 -10.37
C ALA A 362 -21.53 7.75 -9.05
N VAL A 363 -21.62 8.71 -8.12
CA VAL A 363 -21.07 8.63 -6.77
C VAL A 363 -22.23 8.74 -5.78
N GLN A 364 -22.28 7.81 -4.83
CA GLN A 364 -23.28 7.83 -3.77
C GLN A 364 -22.94 8.92 -2.75
N THR A 365 -23.90 9.79 -2.49
CA THR A 365 -23.82 10.83 -1.46
C THR A 365 -25.03 10.76 -0.55
N VAL A 366 -24.81 10.86 0.75
CA VAL A 366 -25.90 11.01 1.71
C VAL A 366 -26.20 12.50 1.83
N GLU A 367 -27.36 12.93 1.34
CA GLU A 367 -27.84 14.30 1.46
C GLU A 367 -29.18 14.29 2.19
N ARG A 368 -29.26 15.00 3.32
CA ARG A 368 -30.50 15.13 4.12
C ARG A 368 -31.19 13.77 4.35
N ASP A 369 -30.43 12.81 4.86
CA ASP A 369 -30.88 11.43 5.16
C ASP A 369 -31.38 10.61 3.95
N ARG A 370 -31.06 11.03 2.72
CA ARG A 370 -31.31 10.26 1.49
C ARG A 370 -30.01 9.94 0.76
N VAL A 371 -29.90 8.69 0.31
CA VAL A 371 -28.86 8.30 -0.64
C VAL A 371 -29.23 8.89 -1.99
N SER A 372 -28.43 9.86 -2.44
CA SER A 372 -28.51 10.50 -3.75
C SER A 372 -27.34 10.03 -4.61
N LEU A 373 -27.57 9.86 -5.91
CA LEU A 373 -26.53 9.54 -6.88
C LEU A 373 -26.16 10.80 -7.64
N ARG A 374 -24.95 11.33 -7.41
CA ARG A 374 -24.41 12.45 -8.19
C ARG A 374 -23.54 11.91 -9.33
N ARG A 375 -23.82 12.34 -10.57
CA ARG A 375 -22.97 12.03 -11.73
C ARG A 375 -21.88 13.09 -11.85
N VAL A 376 -20.63 12.67 -11.89
CA VAL A 376 -19.46 13.57 -11.93
C VAL A 376 -18.43 13.08 -12.96
N TYR A 377 -17.62 14.00 -13.46
CA TYR A 377 -16.44 13.69 -14.27
C TYR A 377 -15.18 13.75 -13.41
N SER A 378 -14.24 12.83 -13.66
CA SER A 378 -12.87 12.87 -13.14
C SER A 378 -12.02 11.92 -13.98
N ALA A 379 -11.37 12.46 -15.02
CA ALA A 379 -10.63 11.70 -16.02
C ALA A 379 -9.42 12.48 -16.54
N LEU A 380 -8.36 11.80 -16.96
CA LEU A 380 -7.20 12.43 -17.61
C LEU A 380 -7.10 11.97 -19.06
N ALA A 381 -6.78 12.89 -19.96
CA ALA A 381 -6.45 12.58 -21.34
C ALA A 381 -5.06 13.11 -21.69
N LEU A 382 -4.25 12.29 -22.35
CA LEU A 382 -2.85 12.54 -22.64
C LEU A 382 -2.63 12.56 -24.15
N SER A 383 -2.16 13.69 -24.67
CA SER A 383 -1.85 13.89 -26.09
C SER A 383 -0.37 14.19 -26.27
N TYR A 384 0.26 13.51 -27.23
CA TYR A 384 1.68 13.65 -27.54
C TYR A 384 1.96 13.33 -29.00
N LEU A 385 2.45 14.33 -29.75
CA LEU A 385 2.66 14.22 -31.22
C LEU A 385 1.38 13.76 -31.94
N ASP A 386 1.51 13.10 -33.09
CA ASP A 386 0.39 12.60 -33.90
C ASP A 386 -0.13 11.21 -33.44
N LYS A 387 0.08 10.87 -32.17
CA LYS A 387 -0.37 9.59 -31.62
C LYS A 387 -1.80 9.66 -31.11
N PRO A 388 -2.52 8.52 -31.12
CA PRO A 388 -3.83 8.44 -30.48
C PRO A 388 -3.72 8.85 -29.01
N GLU A 389 -4.70 9.64 -28.56
CA GLU A 389 -4.79 10.12 -27.18
C GLU A 389 -4.95 8.92 -26.23
N GLU A 390 -4.21 8.93 -25.11
CA GLU A 390 -4.35 7.92 -24.06
C GLU A 390 -5.22 8.49 -22.94
N VAL A 391 -6.17 7.69 -22.44
CA VAL A 391 -7.16 8.13 -21.46
C VAL A 391 -7.05 7.33 -20.15
N ILE A 392 -7.20 8.03 -19.03
CA ILE A 392 -7.48 7.48 -17.70
C ILE A 392 -8.95 7.85 -17.42
N PRO A 393 -9.90 6.93 -17.63
CA PRO A 393 -11.33 7.28 -17.72
C PRO A 393 -11.97 7.62 -16.37
N GLN A 394 -11.43 7.08 -15.27
CA GLN A 394 -11.99 7.28 -13.94
C GLN A 394 -10.88 7.44 -12.91
N ILE A 395 -10.90 8.57 -12.21
CA ILE A 395 -10.02 8.86 -11.09
C ILE A 395 -10.88 9.11 -9.87
N VAL A 396 -10.63 8.35 -8.81
CA VAL A 396 -11.33 8.37 -7.52
C VAL A 396 -10.28 8.45 -6.39
N PRO A 397 -10.66 8.82 -5.16
CA PRO A 397 -9.70 8.92 -4.05
C PRO A 397 -8.83 7.66 -3.85
N GLU A 398 -9.39 6.48 -4.10
CA GLU A 398 -8.70 5.20 -3.97
C GLU A 398 -7.62 5.01 -5.05
N SER A 399 -7.82 5.57 -6.26
CA SER A 399 -6.87 5.44 -7.37
C SER A 399 -5.72 6.44 -7.33
N LEU A 400 -5.76 7.45 -6.44
CA LEU A 400 -4.66 8.40 -6.25
C LEU A 400 -3.32 7.71 -5.94
N SER A 401 -3.38 6.62 -5.18
CA SER A 401 -2.19 5.83 -4.84
C SER A 401 -1.50 5.19 -6.06
N THR A 402 -2.25 4.95 -7.15
CA THR A 402 -1.73 4.36 -8.40
C THR A 402 -1.57 5.35 -9.54
N LEU A 403 -2.03 6.60 -9.33
CA LEU A 403 -2.15 7.58 -10.41
C LEU A 403 -0.80 7.95 -11.05
N GLU A 404 0.30 7.98 -10.29
CA GLU A 404 1.64 8.20 -10.86
C GLU A 404 1.96 7.11 -11.90
N TYR A 405 1.74 5.84 -11.57
CA TYR A 405 1.96 4.73 -12.50
C TYR A 405 1.05 4.79 -13.70
N ASP A 406 -0.22 5.08 -13.47
CA ASP A 406 -1.20 5.21 -14.53
C ASP A 406 -0.79 6.28 -15.55
N LEU A 407 -0.33 7.44 -15.07
CA LEU A 407 0.20 8.50 -15.92
C LEU A 407 1.49 8.07 -16.62
N VAL A 408 2.49 7.61 -15.87
CA VAL A 408 3.83 7.34 -16.43
C VAL A 408 3.81 6.18 -17.42
N SER A 409 2.99 5.15 -17.19
CA SER A 409 2.82 4.04 -18.14
C SER A 409 2.22 4.50 -19.47
N ARG A 410 1.21 5.37 -19.44
CA ARG A 410 0.59 5.96 -20.64
C ARG A 410 1.55 6.92 -21.36
N ILE A 411 2.28 7.74 -20.62
CA ILE A 411 3.36 8.58 -21.18
C ILE A 411 4.42 7.70 -21.86
N TYR A 412 4.83 6.62 -21.20
CA TYR A 412 5.81 5.70 -21.77
C TYR A 412 5.29 5.10 -23.09
N LYS A 413 4.04 4.61 -23.14
CA LYS A 413 3.40 4.13 -24.38
C LYS A 413 3.42 5.19 -25.48
N LEU A 414 3.08 6.44 -25.15
CA LEU A 414 3.13 7.57 -26.08
C LEU A 414 4.56 7.92 -26.55
N THR A 415 5.60 7.60 -25.79
CA THR A 415 6.99 7.84 -26.22
C THR A 415 7.62 6.72 -27.06
N LEU A 416 7.02 5.52 -27.11
CA LEU A 416 7.55 4.38 -27.87
C LEU A 416 7.45 4.58 -29.39
N LYS A 417 8.55 4.49 -30.15
CA LYS A 417 8.48 4.68 -31.63
C LYS A 417 7.50 3.72 -32.32
N GLU A 418 7.46 2.46 -31.89
CA GLU A 418 6.60 1.40 -32.41
C GLU A 418 6.08 0.55 -31.24
N LYS A 419 4.93 -0.11 -31.41
CA LYS A 419 4.42 -1.07 -30.42
C LYS A 419 5.36 -2.27 -30.33
N PRO A 420 5.78 -2.68 -29.13
CA PRO A 420 6.59 -3.88 -28.95
C PRO A 420 5.77 -5.12 -29.30
N VAL A 421 6.40 -6.08 -29.99
CA VAL A 421 5.74 -7.31 -30.43
C VAL A 421 5.91 -8.41 -29.38
N VAL A 422 4.80 -9.02 -28.97
CA VAL A 422 4.78 -10.28 -28.20
C VAL A 422 4.35 -11.40 -29.13
N THR A 423 5.15 -12.45 -29.19
CA THR A 423 4.75 -13.66 -29.92
C THR A 423 4.17 -14.65 -28.94
N LEU A 424 2.92 -15.05 -29.17
CA LEU A 424 2.24 -16.09 -28.39
C LEU A 424 2.36 -17.43 -29.12
N LEU A 425 2.97 -18.40 -28.46
CA LEU A 425 3.03 -19.80 -28.86
C LEU A 425 2.11 -20.60 -27.95
N GLU A 426 0.94 -20.91 -28.49
CA GLU A 426 -0.03 -21.80 -27.87
C GLU A 426 -0.22 -23.03 -28.76
N SER A 427 -0.67 -24.12 -28.16
CA SER A 427 -1.08 -25.27 -28.93
C SER A 427 -2.33 -24.90 -29.77
N SER A 428 -2.26 -25.02 -31.10
CA SER A 428 -3.39 -24.80 -32.01
C SER A 428 -4.66 -25.51 -31.53
N GLY A 429 -5.74 -24.72 -31.36
CA GLY A 429 -7.00 -25.08 -30.72
C GLY A 429 -7.64 -26.36 -31.25
N GLY A 430 -7.63 -27.39 -30.40
CA GLY A 430 -8.44 -28.60 -30.54
C GLY A 430 -9.46 -28.67 -29.40
N PHE A 431 -10.49 -29.50 -29.57
CA PHE A 431 -11.54 -29.70 -28.57
C PHE A 431 -10.93 -30.01 -27.18
N GLY A 432 -11.34 -29.27 -26.15
CA GLY A 432 -10.87 -29.47 -24.77
C GLY A 432 -9.49 -28.88 -24.43
N ARG A 433 -8.88 -28.09 -25.32
CA ARG A 433 -7.65 -27.33 -25.00
C ARG A 433 -7.97 -25.94 -24.42
N PRO A 434 -7.16 -25.44 -23.48
CA PRO A 434 -7.34 -24.10 -22.91
C PRO A 434 -7.19 -23.02 -23.98
N SER A 435 -8.08 -22.03 -23.95
CA SER A 435 -8.01 -20.79 -24.73
C SER A 435 -7.30 -19.71 -23.92
N TYR A 436 -6.61 -18.78 -24.59
CA TYR A 436 -5.84 -17.69 -23.98
C TYR A 436 -6.23 -16.31 -24.54
N GLN A 437 -7.49 -16.14 -24.93
CA GLN A 437 -7.97 -14.87 -25.50
C GLN A 437 -7.94 -13.74 -24.48
N THR A 438 -8.25 -14.01 -23.21
CA THR A 438 -8.18 -13.02 -22.13
C THR A 438 -6.74 -12.60 -21.87
N ALA A 439 -5.81 -13.56 -21.84
CA ALA A 439 -4.37 -13.27 -21.76
C ALA A 439 -3.90 -12.36 -22.93
N ARG A 440 -4.36 -12.64 -24.15
CA ARG A 440 -4.09 -11.79 -25.32
C ARG A 440 -4.63 -10.37 -25.16
N LYS A 441 -5.87 -10.20 -24.69
CA LYS A 441 -6.47 -8.89 -24.43
C LYS A 441 -5.68 -8.10 -23.36
N ILE A 442 -5.19 -8.78 -22.32
CA ILE A 442 -4.34 -8.17 -21.29
C ILE A 442 -3.04 -7.65 -21.93
N LEU A 443 -2.36 -8.45 -22.75
CA LEU A 443 -1.13 -8.00 -23.43
C LEU A 443 -1.39 -6.81 -24.37
N GLU A 444 -2.49 -6.85 -25.12
CA GLU A 444 -2.90 -5.75 -26.00
C GLU A 444 -3.19 -4.46 -25.22
N SER A 445 -3.83 -4.56 -24.04
CA SER A 445 -4.10 -3.40 -23.17
C SER A 445 -2.83 -2.80 -22.55
N LEU A 446 -1.79 -3.62 -22.35
CA LEU A 446 -0.44 -3.17 -21.97
C LEU A 446 0.31 -2.47 -23.12
N GLY A 447 -0.25 -2.45 -24.32
CA GLY A 447 0.30 -1.77 -25.49
C GLY A 447 1.19 -2.66 -26.37
N PHE A 448 1.16 -3.97 -26.16
CA PHE A 448 1.85 -4.92 -27.04
C PHE A 448 1.05 -5.19 -28.32
N GLU A 449 1.75 -5.43 -29.42
CA GLU A 449 1.18 -6.08 -30.60
C GLU A 449 1.34 -7.60 -30.43
N VAL A 450 0.24 -8.33 -30.26
CA VAL A 450 0.28 -9.78 -30.04
C VAL A 450 0.14 -10.53 -31.36
N LYS A 451 1.13 -11.36 -31.69
CA LYS A 451 1.10 -12.25 -32.85
C LYS A 451 1.05 -13.71 -32.41
N GLY A 452 -0.03 -14.39 -32.76
CA GLY A 452 -0.10 -15.85 -32.67
C GLY A 452 0.55 -16.45 -33.91
N THR A 453 1.65 -17.20 -33.76
CA THR A 453 2.32 -17.84 -34.91
C THR A 453 2.69 -19.28 -34.57
N PRO A 454 2.20 -20.29 -35.33
CA PRO A 454 2.76 -21.63 -35.23
C PRO A 454 4.21 -21.56 -35.72
N LEU A 455 5.17 -21.78 -34.80
CA LEU A 455 6.60 -21.68 -35.08
C LEU A 455 6.99 -22.77 -36.10
N THR A 456 7.03 -22.39 -37.38
CA THR A 456 7.22 -23.27 -38.53
C THR A 456 8.15 -22.62 -39.55
N GLN A 457 8.61 -23.35 -40.56
CA GLN A 457 9.48 -22.75 -41.58
C GLN A 457 8.79 -21.60 -42.34
N LYS A 458 7.47 -21.71 -42.58
CA LYS A 458 6.69 -20.68 -43.28
C LYS A 458 6.38 -19.49 -42.38
N ASN A 459 6.28 -19.71 -41.07
CA ASN A 459 6.01 -18.69 -40.06
C ASN A 459 7.16 -18.67 -39.02
N PRO A 460 8.33 -18.09 -39.36
CA PRO A 460 9.43 -17.92 -38.41
C PRO A 460 9.07 -16.91 -37.32
N LEU A 461 9.84 -16.91 -36.23
CA LEU A 461 9.70 -15.91 -35.17
C LEU A 461 9.91 -14.50 -35.77
N PRO A 462 8.96 -13.55 -35.59
CA PRO A 462 9.11 -12.20 -36.10
C PRO A 462 10.38 -11.51 -35.57
N GLU A 463 11.12 -10.80 -36.43
CA GLU A 463 12.40 -10.18 -36.04
C GLU A 463 12.26 -9.11 -34.94
N LYS A 464 11.09 -8.48 -34.83
CA LYS A 464 10.79 -7.45 -33.83
C LYS A 464 10.24 -8.00 -32.50
N THR A 465 10.17 -9.32 -32.32
CA THR A 465 9.66 -9.93 -31.10
C THR A 465 10.53 -9.57 -29.90
N ARG A 466 9.93 -8.99 -28.85
CA ARG A 466 10.61 -8.69 -27.58
C ARG A 466 10.38 -9.74 -26.51
N LEU A 467 9.20 -10.35 -26.53
CA LEU A 467 8.79 -11.38 -25.59
C LEU A 467 8.15 -12.53 -26.36
N LEU A 468 8.66 -13.74 -26.11
CA LEU A 468 8.05 -14.99 -26.57
C LEU A 468 7.31 -15.62 -25.39
N LEU A 469 5.99 -15.67 -25.49
CA LEU A 469 5.10 -16.22 -24.48
C LEU A 469 4.66 -17.63 -24.91
N ILE A 470 4.96 -18.64 -24.10
CA ILE A 470 4.75 -20.05 -24.40
C ILE A 470 3.78 -20.61 -23.35
N LEU A 471 2.50 -20.72 -23.70
CA LEU A 471 1.44 -21.18 -22.80
C LEU A 471 0.91 -22.53 -23.28
N SER A 472 1.14 -23.58 -22.48
CA SER A 472 0.75 -24.97 -22.80
C SER A 472 0.99 -25.33 -24.29
N PRO A 473 2.23 -25.27 -24.78
CA PRO A 473 2.53 -25.33 -26.22
C PRO A 473 2.28 -26.70 -26.88
N GLY A 474 1.91 -27.72 -26.10
CA GLY A 474 1.90 -29.11 -26.55
C GLY A 474 3.29 -29.59 -26.96
N LYS A 475 3.34 -30.55 -27.90
CA LYS A 475 4.59 -31.18 -28.34
C LYS A 475 5.43 -30.25 -29.22
N LEU A 476 6.65 -29.96 -28.77
CA LEU A 476 7.64 -29.16 -29.51
C LEU A 476 8.71 -30.07 -30.15
N ASN A 477 9.05 -29.79 -31.40
CA ASN A 477 10.16 -30.48 -32.08
C ASN A 477 11.52 -29.82 -31.80
N ASP A 478 12.61 -30.53 -32.07
CA ASP A 478 13.97 -30.04 -31.76
C ASP A 478 14.31 -28.72 -32.50
N ARG A 479 13.75 -28.50 -33.70
CA ARG A 479 13.93 -27.25 -34.44
C ARG A 479 13.23 -26.07 -33.76
N GLN A 480 12.03 -26.26 -33.24
CA GLN A 480 11.31 -25.23 -32.47
C GLN A 480 12.06 -24.90 -31.17
N LEU A 481 12.53 -25.93 -30.45
CA LEU A 481 13.36 -25.74 -29.25
C LEU A 481 14.65 -24.97 -29.56
N PHE A 482 15.28 -25.24 -30.70
CA PHE A 482 16.46 -24.50 -31.15
C PHE A 482 16.17 -23.02 -31.38
N GLU A 483 15.04 -22.68 -32.01
CA GLU A 483 14.67 -21.30 -32.28
C GLU A 483 14.34 -20.53 -30.99
N ILE A 484 13.70 -21.19 -30.01
CA ILE A 484 13.47 -20.62 -28.66
C ILE A 484 14.81 -20.35 -27.96
N GLY A 485 15.72 -21.32 -27.95
CA GLY A 485 17.04 -21.15 -27.35
C GLY A 485 17.90 -20.10 -28.07
N ARG A 486 17.80 -20.02 -29.40
CA ARG A 486 18.46 -18.97 -30.20
C ARG A 486 17.98 -17.58 -29.81
N PHE A 487 16.67 -17.42 -29.61
CA PHE A 487 16.09 -16.15 -29.17
C PHE A 487 16.61 -15.73 -27.78
N LEU A 488 16.69 -16.67 -26.83
CA LEU A 488 17.31 -16.43 -25.52
C LEU A 488 18.79 -16.04 -25.63
N HIS A 489 19.56 -16.76 -26.44
CA HIS A 489 20.99 -16.50 -26.69
C HIS A 489 21.24 -15.11 -27.29
N GLN A 490 20.29 -14.59 -28.08
CA GLN A 490 20.33 -13.24 -28.65
C GLN A 490 19.92 -12.14 -27.65
N GLY A 491 19.62 -12.49 -26.41
CA GLY A 491 19.17 -11.56 -25.37
C GLY A 491 17.65 -11.37 -25.31
N GLY A 492 16.88 -12.21 -26.00
CA GLY A 492 15.42 -12.21 -25.96
C GLY A 492 14.87 -12.64 -24.59
N ALA A 493 13.59 -12.34 -24.36
CA ALA A 493 12.89 -12.71 -23.15
C ALA A 493 11.81 -13.77 -23.43
N VAL A 494 11.81 -14.87 -22.68
CA VAL A 494 10.85 -15.97 -22.84
C VAL A 494 10.09 -16.19 -21.54
N LEU A 495 8.77 -16.35 -21.63
CA LEU A 495 7.95 -16.86 -20.53
C LEU A 495 7.38 -18.21 -20.94
N VAL A 496 7.60 -19.23 -20.12
CA VAL A 496 7.07 -20.59 -20.30
C VAL A 496 6.11 -20.90 -19.16
N ALA A 497 4.89 -21.26 -19.49
CA ALA A 497 3.89 -21.79 -18.56
C ALA A 497 3.43 -23.16 -19.05
N ALA A 498 3.78 -24.22 -18.33
CA ALA A 498 3.44 -25.59 -18.70
C ALA A 498 3.33 -26.48 -17.46
N SER A 499 2.48 -27.49 -17.53
CA SER A 499 2.28 -28.50 -16.48
C SER A 499 2.36 -29.91 -17.07
N ALA A 500 2.54 -30.91 -16.20
CA ALA A 500 2.63 -32.31 -16.60
C ALA A 500 1.28 -32.91 -17.03
N ALA A 501 0.18 -32.36 -16.55
CA ALA A 501 -1.17 -32.75 -16.94
C ALA A 501 -2.17 -31.61 -16.76
N ARG A 502 -3.35 -31.79 -17.35
CA ARG A 502 -4.58 -31.02 -17.07
C ARG A 502 -5.66 -31.99 -16.59
N PHE A 503 -6.71 -31.51 -15.94
CA PHE A 503 -7.83 -32.37 -15.52
C PHE A 503 -9.16 -31.94 -16.13
N SER A 504 -10.07 -32.89 -16.25
CA SER A 504 -11.51 -32.62 -16.38
C SER A 504 -12.20 -33.10 -15.12
N TYR A 505 -13.11 -32.29 -14.59
CA TYR A 505 -13.96 -32.65 -13.46
C TYR A 505 -15.29 -33.13 -14.02
N ASN A 506 -15.54 -34.43 -13.91
CA ASN A 506 -16.72 -35.08 -14.45
C ASN A 506 -17.62 -35.50 -13.28
N PRO A 507 -18.80 -34.88 -13.13
CA PRO A 507 -19.75 -35.29 -12.11
C PRO A 507 -20.35 -36.66 -12.46
N THR A 508 -20.55 -37.50 -11.44
CA THR A 508 -21.15 -38.82 -11.58
C THR A 508 -22.62 -38.81 -11.09
N PRO A 509 -23.46 -39.78 -11.54
CA PRO A 509 -24.89 -39.81 -11.18
C PRO A 509 -25.17 -39.91 -9.67
N ASP A 510 -24.23 -40.46 -8.89
CA ASP A 510 -24.26 -40.54 -7.43
C ASP A 510 -23.87 -39.22 -6.72
N GLY A 511 -23.61 -38.15 -7.48
CA GLY A 511 -23.30 -36.82 -6.98
C GLY A 511 -21.83 -36.61 -6.60
N ARG A 512 -20.96 -37.60 -6.80
CA ARG A 512 -19.51 -37.45 -6.66
C ARG A 512 -18.92 -36.74 -7.87
N ILE A 513 -17.67 -36.27 -7.73
CA ILE A 513 -16.92 -35.66 -8.83
C ILE A 513 -15.63 -36.45 -9.02
N LEU A 514 -15.41 -36.89 -10.25
CA LEU A 514 -14.20 -37.58 -10.64
C LEU A 514 -13.31 -36.63 -11.44
N ALA A 515 -12.04 -36.54 -11.02
CA ALA A 515 -10.99 -35.85 -11.76
C ALA A 515 -10.33 -36.84 -12.73
N THR A 516 -10.37 -36.54 -14.02
CA THR A 516 -9.72 -37.32 -15.08
C THR A 516 -8.54 -36.53 -15.63
N PRO A 517 -7.28 -37.00 -15.47
CA PRO A 517 -6.11 -36.33 -16.00
C PRO A 517 -5.93 -36.58 -17.50
N PHE A 518 -5.42 -35.56 -18.19
CA PHE A 518 -4.91 -35.64 -19.55
C PHE A 518 -3.43 -35.25 -19.49
N PRO A 519 -2.52 -36.23 -19.66
CA PRO A 519 -1.09 -35.96 -19.67
C PRO A 519 -0.70 -34.99 -20.79
N GLU A 520 0.15 -34.01 -20.47
CA GLU A 520 0.66 -33.01 -21.39
C GLU A 520 2.12 -33.30 -21.78
N ASP A 521 2.50 -32.87 -22.97
CA ASP A 521 3.85 -33.08 -23.49
C ASP A 521 4.82 -32.00 -22.98
N LEU A 522 5.77 -32.40 -22.13
CA LEU A 522 6.82 -31.51 -21.60
C LEU A 522 8.10 -31.54 -22.45
N SER A 523 8.02 -31.55 -23.78
CA SER A 523 9.18 -31.50 -24.68
C SER A 523 10.08 -30.29 -24.42
N ILE A 524 9.54 -29.20 -23.88
CA ILE A 524 10.29 -28.01 -23.45
C ILE A 524 11.40 -28.35 -22.43
N ASN A 525 11.24 -29.41 -21.63
CA ASN A 525 12.25 -29.85 -20.67
C ASN A 525 13.57 -30.26 -21.33
N LYS A 526 13.59 -30.64 -22.62
CA LYS A 526 14.84 -30.87 -23.34
C LYS A 526 15.71 -29.62 -23.34
N LEU A 527 15.11 -28.44 -23.55
CA LEU A 527 15.78 -27.15 -23.51
C LEU A 527 16.08 -26.72 -22.07
N LEU A 528 15.09 -26.78 -21.18
CA LEU A 528 15.25 -26.31 -19.80
C LEU A 528 16.38 -27.03 -19.04
N ARG A 529 16.58 -28.33 -19.31
CA ARG A 529 17.65 -29.12 -18.68
C ARG A 529 19.05 -28.60 -19.01
N GLU A 530 19.26 -28.09 -20.22
CA GLU A 530 20.54 -27.46 -20.60
C GLU A 530 20.82 -26.21 -19.76
N TYR A 531 19.76 -25.56 -19.25
CA TYR A 531 19.84 -24.38 -18.39
C TYR A 531 19.65 -24.69 -16.90
N GLY A 532 19.67 -25.97 -16.51
CA GLY A 532 19.59 -26.38 -15.10
C GLY A 532 18.19 -26.33 -14.48
N LEU A 533 17.13 -26.21 -15.29
CA LEU A 533 15.74 -26.28 -14.84
C LEU A 533 15.01 -27.49 -15.42
N THR A 534 14.00 -28.00 -14.71
CA THR A 534 13.07 -29.02 -15.23
C THR A 534 11.71 -28.86 -14.59
N ILE A 535 10.64 -28.86 -15.39
CA ILE A 535 9.27 -29.00 -14.90
C ILE A 535 9.07 -30.50 -14.61
N GLU A 536 8.79 -30.85 -13.35
CA GLU A 536 8.64 -32.25 -12.97
C GLU A 536 7.43 -32.90 -13.64
N LYS A 537 7.51 -34.20 -13.93
CA LYS A 537 6.39 -34.99 -14.46
C LYS A 537 5.50 -35.49 -13.32
N ALA A 538 5.06 -34.57 -12.48
CA ALA A 538 4.26 -34.81 -11.30
C ALA A 538 3.26 -33.66 -11.11
N ILE A 539 2.22 -33.91 -10.32
CA ILE A 539 1.19 -32.92 -10.01
C ILE A 539 1.35 -32.48 -8.57
N LEU A 540 1.38 -31.18 -8.37
CA LEU A 540 1.46 -30.58 -7.04
C LEU A 540 0.09 -30.67 -6.36
N CYS A 541 0.11 -31.18 -5.14
CA CYS A 541 -1.03 -31.18 -4.22
C CYS A 541 -0.65 -30.38 -2.97
N ASP A 542 -1.58 -29.61 -2.43
CA ASP A 542 -1.37 -28.80 -1.22
C ASP A 542 -2.63 -28.80 -0.35
N GLU A 543 -2.45 -28.74 0.97
CA GLU A 543 -3.57 -28.50 1.89
C GLU A 543 -4.09 -27.06 1.80
N GLN A 544 -3.27 -26.14 1.29
CA GLN A 544 -3.66 -24.77 0.95
C GLN A 544 -4.31 -24.74 -0.43
N GLN A 545 -5.57 -25.17 -0.50
CA GLN A 545 -6.36 -25.30 -1.73
C GLN A 545 -7.57 -24.35 -1.75
N VAL A 546 -8.11 -24.10 -2.95
CA VAL A 546 -9.37 -23.38 -3.15
C VAL A 546 -10.45 -24.30 -3.69
N THR A 547 -11.67 -24.19 -3.14
CA THR A 547 -12.84 -24.88 -3.68
C THR A 547 -13.33 -24.16 -4.94
N MET A 548 -13.40 -24.87 -6.05
CA MET A 548 -13.95 -24.36 -7.32
C MET A 548 -15.39 -24.82 -7.52
N ALA A 549 -16.19 -24.06 -8.27
CA ALA A 549 -17.55 -24.49 -8.63
C ALA A 549 -17.57 -25.01 -10.08
N VAL A 550 -18.07 -26.22 -10.29
CA VAL A 550 -18.32 -26.77 -11.63
C VAL A 550 -19.81 -26.75 -11.90
N SER A 551 -20.21 -26.16 -13.04
CA SER A 551 -21.61 -26.13 -13.47
C SER A 551 -22.01 -27.48 -14.07
N GLN A 552 -23.14 -28.02 -13.61
CA GLN A 552 -23.75 -29.22 -14.14
C GLN A 552 -25.23 -28.96 -14.44
N GLU A 553 -25.69 -29.39 -15.60
CA GLU A 553 -27.12 -29.43 -15.89
C GLU A 553 -27.74 -30.65 -15.18
N ARG A 554 -28.62 -30.41 -14.23
CA ARG A 554 -29.29 -31.44 -13.44
C ARG A 554 -30.77 -31.45 -13.79
N GLU A 555 -31.28 -32.62 -14.18
CA GLU A 555 -32.70 -32.85 -14.35
C GLU A 555 -33.37 -32.94 -12.98
N MET A 556 -34.18 -31.92 -12.68
CA MET A 556 -35.02 -31.81 -11.49
C MET A 556 -36.47 -32.15 -11.89
N GLY A 557 -36.70 -33.42 -12.23
CA GLY A 557 -37.98 -33.89 -12.79
C GLY A 557 -38.19 -33.37 -14.22
N ILE A 558 -39.22 -32.56 -14.43
CA ILE A 558 -39.57 -31.99 -15.76
C ILE A 558 -38.70 -30.77 -16.11
N PHE A 559 -37.95 -30.23 -15.16
CA PHE A 559 -37.13 -29.04 -15.34
C PHE A 559 -35.64 -29.38 -15.37
N ARG A 560 -34.91 -28.77 -16.31
CA ARG A 560 -33.44 -28.77 -16.31
C ARG A 560 -32.93 -27.51 -15.64
N ALA A 561 -32.08 -27.66 -14.63
CA ALA A 561 -31.48 -26.55 -13.92
C ALA A 561 -29.96 -26.69 -13.92
N LEU A 562 -29.24 -25.60 -14.17
CA LEU A 562 -27.80 -25.53 -13.95
C LEU A 562 -27.54 -25.43 -12.44
N VAL A 563 -26.94 -26.46 -11.88
CA VAL A 563 -26.50 -26.50 -10.48
C VAL A 563 -24.99 -26.38 -10.45
N HIS A 564 -24.48 -25.54 -9.56
CA HIS A 564 -23.05 -25.41 -9.30
C HIS A 564 -22.65 -26.38 -8.19
N VAL A 565 -21.77 -27.33 -8.49
CA VAL A 565 -21.27 -28.29 -7.51
C VAL A 565 -19.86 -27.87 -7.07
N PRO A 566 -19.60 -27.73 -5.76
CA PRO A 566 -18.27 -27.42 -5.26
C PRO A 566 -17.33 -28.61 -5.49
N VAL A 567 -16.11 -28.31 -5.92
CA VAL A 567 -15.01 -29.23 -6.24
C VAL A 567 -13.81 -28.80 -5.43
N ASN A 568 -13.28 -29.70 -4.60
CA ASN A 568 -12.25 -29.38 -3.63
C ASN A 568 -11.09 -30.39 -3.70
N PHE A 569 -10.32 -30.36 -4.78
CA PHE A 569 -9.17 -31.25 -4.94
C PHE A 569 -7.86 -30.55 -4.58
N PRO A 570 -6.89 -31.25 -3.96
CA PRO A 570 -5.64 -30.65 -3.45
C PRO A 570 -4.72 -30.09 -4.54
N MET A 571 -4.98 -30.40 -5.80
CA MET A 571 -4.33 -29.80 -6.98
C MET A 571 -4.85 -28.41 -7.37
N GLN A 572 -5.84 -27.88 -6.64
CA GLN A 572 -6.35 -26.50 -6.77
C GLN A 572 -5.59 -25.56 -5.83
N VAL A 573 -4.26 -25.54 -5.98
CA VAL A 573 -3.36 -24.89 -5.01
C VAL A 573 -3.53 -23.37 -5.02
N GLN A 574 -3.73 -22.80 -3.84
CA GLN A 574 -3.72 -21.36 -3.60
C GLN A 574 -2.34 -20.97 -3.08
N VAL A 575 -1.63 -20.10 -3.81
CA VAL A 575 -0.34 -19.54 -3.36
C VAL A 575 -0.63 -18.17 -2.77
N LEU A 576 -0.34 -17.94 -1.48
CA LEU A 576 -0.55 -16.64 -0.84
C LEU A 576 0.70 -15.78 -0.93
N ALA A 577 0.55 -14.48 -0.67
CA ALA A 577 1.66 -13.51 -0.69
C ALA A 577 2.86 -13.95 0.14
N ALA A 578 2.66 -14.67 1.26
CA ALA A 578 3.74 -15.17 2.11
C ALA A 578 4.63 -16.22 1.42
N GLU A 579 4.12 -16.95 0.44
CA GLU A 579 4.88 -17.93 -0.32
C GLU A 579 5.61 -17.31 -1.53
N MET A 580 5.37 -16.04 -1.83
CA MET A 580 5.94 -15.30 -2.95
C MET A 580 7.15 -14.44 -2.53
N ASN A 581 8.04 -14.20 -3.49
CA ASN A 581 9.16 -13.30 -3.30
C ASN A 581 8.70 -11.84 -3.46
N ASN A 582 8.18 -11.24 -2.39
CA ASN A 582 7.63 -9.88 -2.42
C ASN A 582 8.67 -8.77 -2.58
N ARG A 583 9.96 -9.12 -2.65
CA ARG A 583 11.04 -8.16 -2.98
C ARG A 583 11.16 -7.94 -4.49
N LEU A 584 10.61 -8.83 -5.30
CA LEU A 584 10.66 -8.72 -6.74
C LEU A 584 9.48 -7.89 -7.24
N PRO A 585 9.72 -6.90 -8.11
CA PRO A 585 8.65 -6.10 -8.68
C PRO A 585 7.58 -6.89 -9.46
N VAL A 586 7.89 -8.10 -9.96
CA VAL A 586 6.92 -8.95 -10.68
C VAL A 586 5.88 -9.62 -9.79
N THR A 587 6.23 -9.88 -8.53
CA THR A 587 5.41 -10.57 -7.54
C THR A 587 4.97 -9.66 -6.39
N HIS A 588 5.50 -8.44 -6.33
CA HIS A 588 5.11 -7.45 -5.34
C HIS A 588 3.63 -7.05 -5.49
N GLY A 589 2.91 -6.98 -4.35
CA GLY A 589 1.50 -6.57 -4.30
C GLY A 589 0.50 -7.64 -4.75
N LEU A 590 0.94 -8.85 -5.10
CA LEU A 590 0.05 -10.00 -5.32
C LEU A 590 -0.41 -10.56 -3.97
N ASN A 591 -1.71 -10.76 -3.80
CA ASN A 591 -2.29 -11.31 -2.57
C ASN A 591 -2.36 -12.84 -2.62
N ALA A 592 -2.89 -13.36 -3.72
CA ALA A 592 -3.02 -14.78 -3.94
C ALA A 592 -2.95 -15.13 -5.44
N LEU A 593 -2.52 -16.35 -5.75
CA LEU A 593 -2.54 -16.92 -7.10
C LEU A 593 -3.22 -18.28 -7.06
N LEU A 594 -3.98 -18.58 -8.12
CA LEU A 594 -4.49 -19.93 -8.35
C LEU A 594 -3.46 -20.69 -9.20
N PHE A 595 -2.76 -21.63 -8.58
CA PHE A 595 -1.80 -22.51 -9.23
C PHE A 595 -2.45 -23.86 -9.56
N LEU A 596 -3.34 -23.84 -10.55
CA LEU A 596 -4.16 -25.00 -10.91
C LEU A 596 -3.38 -26.06 -11.69
N TRP A 597 -3.52 -27.33 -11.30
CA TRP A 597 -2.93 -28.51 -11.96
C TRP A 597 -1.43 -28.38 -12.24
N GLY A 598 -0.74 -27.65 -11.38
CA GLY A 598 0.64 -27.29 -11.63
C GLY A 598 1.61 -28.41 -11.26
N SER A 599 2.80 -28.30 -11.80
CA SER A 599 3.94 -29.19 -11.58
C SER A 599 5.08 -28.39 -10.95
N PRO A 600 5.80 -28.93 -9.96
CA PRO A 600 6.92 -28.24 -9.37
C PRO A 600 8.12 -28.16 -10.33
N LEU A 601 9.04 -27.25 -10.03
CA LEU A 601 10.29 -27.06 -10.74
C LEU A 601 11.44 -27.70 -9.96
N ALA A 602 12.20 -28.56 -10.64
CA ALA A 602 13.48 -29.09 -10.17
C ALA A 602 14.63 -28.22 -10.69
N VAL A 603 15.60 -27.95 -9.81
CA VAL A 603 16.79 -27.15 -10.12
C VAL A 603 18.04 -28.02 -10.03
N LYS A 604 18.95 -27.87 -10.99
CA LYS A 604 20.30 -28.43 -10.97
C LYS A 604 21.32 -27.30 -11.01
N GLU A 605 22.24 -27.27 -10.04
CA GLU A 605 23.20 -26.17 -9.91
C GLU A 605 24.33 -26.23 -10.94
N GLU A 606 24.81 -27.42 -11.31
CA GLU A 606 25.96 -27.56 -12.22
C GLU A 606 25.75 -26.85 -13.57
N PRO A 607 24.62 -27.01 -14.29
CA PRO A 607 24.42 -26.30 -15.55
C PRO A 607 24.25 -24.78 -15.38
N LEU A 608 23.64 -24.34 -14.27
CA LEU A 608 23.47 -22.92 -13.96
C LEU A 608 24.82 -22.24 -13.78
N GLN A 609 25.70 -22.83 -12.97
CA GLN A 609 27.04 -22.29 -12.71
C GLN A 609 27.91 -22.31 -13.96
N LYS A 610 27.89 -23.41 -14.73
CA LYS A 610 28.66 -23.54 -15.98
C LYS A 610 28.26 -22.49 -17.02
N ALA A 611 26.98 -22.14 -17.09
CA ALA A 611 26.47 -21.13 -18.02
C ALA A 611 26.50 -19.70 -17.44
N GLY A 612 26.86 -19.52 -16.17
CA GLY A 612 26.80 -18.22 -15.49
C GLY A 612 25.37 -17.67 -15.39
N LEU A 613 24.36 -18.55 -15.29
CA LEU A 613 22.96 -18.19 -15.18
C LEU A 613 22.57 -17.97 -13.72
N ARG A 614 21.93 -16.83 -13.44
CA ARG A 614 21.36 -16.52 -12.12
C ARG A 614 19.92 -16.99 -12.07
N LEU A 615 19.59 -17.87 -11.13
CA LEU A 615 18.21 -18.27 -10.83
C LEU A 615 17.67 -17.44 -9.66
N THR A 616 16.52 -16.82 -9.87
CA THR A 616 15.77 -16.07 -8.86
C THR A 616 14.39 -16.71 -8.68
N PRO A 617 14.08 -17.30 -7.52
CA PRO A 617 12.76 -17.85 -7.23
C PRO A 617 11.69 -16.75 -7.20
N LEU A 618 10.54 -17.00 -7.85
CA LEU A 618 9.40 -16.08 -7.84
C LEU A 618 8.41 -16.44 -6.73
N PHE A 619 7.97 -17.69 -6.68
CA PHE A 619 7.08 -18.19 -5.62
C PHE A 619 7.15 -19.72 -5.48
N TYR A 620 6.69 -20.19 -4.34
CA TYR A 620 6.73 -21.58 -3.90
C TYR A 620 5.34 -22.07 -3.49
N SER A 621 5.20 -23.38 -3.26
CA SER A 621 4.05 -23.95 -2.56
C SER A 621 4.07 -23.60 -1.07
N SER A 622 3.02 -23.99 -0.35
CA SER A 622 3.06 -24.01 1.11
C SER A 622 4.04 -25.09 1.60
N PRO A 623 4.47 -25.04 2.88
CA PRO A 623 5.25 -26.13 3.51
C PRO A 623 4.48 -27.46 3.63
N ARG A 624 3.16 -27.46 3.38
CA ARG A 624 2.26 -28.60 3.53
C ARG A 624 1.96 -29.32 2.20
N ALA A 625 2.71 -29.00 1.15
CA ALA A 625 2.53 -29.59 -0.17
C ALA A 625 3.20 -30.96 -0.33
N TRP A 626 2.74 -31.70 -1.34
CA TRP A 626 3.32 -32.95 -1.82
C TRP A 626 3.10 -33.09 -3.33
N THR A 627 3.61 -34.18 -3.92
CA THR A 627 3.50 -34.44 -5.36
C THR A 627 2.92 -35.82 -5.62
N GLU A 628 2.00 -35.90 -6.58
CA GLU A 628 1.44 -37.15 -7.09
C GLU A 628 1.94 -37.45 -8.51
N LYS A 629 2.00 -38.73 -8.86
CA LYS A 629 2.33 -39.16 -10.23
C LYS A 629 1.16 -38.88 -11.17
N VAL A 630 1.48 -38.58 -12.43
CA VAL A 630 0.47 -38.47 -13.48
C VAL A 630 0.07 -39.88 -13.93
N GLU A 631 -1.01 -40.41 -13.38
CA GLU A 631 -1.58 -41.71 -13.74
C GLU A 631 -2.84 -41.54 -14.59
N ILE A 632 -3.08 -42.46 -15.52
CA ILE A 632 -4.30 -42.45 -16.34
C ILE A 632 -5.41 -43.14 -15.55
N GLY A 633 -6.53 -42.44 -15.32
CA GLY A 633 -7.64 -42.98 -14.54
C GLY A 633 -8.71 -41.92 -14.25
N ALA A 634 -9.66 -42.26 -13.38
CA ALA A 634 -10.64 -41.32 -12.84
C ALA A 634 -10.53 -41.38 -11.32
N PHE A 635 -10.26 -40.24 -10.70
CA PHE A 635 -9.91 -40.16 -9.28
C PHE A 635 -10.94 -39.34 -8.52
N SER A 636 -11.36 -39.83 -7.37
CA SER A 636 -12.14 -39.11 -6.38
C SER A 636 -11.23 -38.22 -5.52
N GLU A 637 -11.82 -37.32 -4.74
CA GLU A 637 -11.07 -36.50 -3.77
C GLU A 637 -10.33 -37.37 -2.74
N GLU A 638 -10.92 -38.52 -2.35
CA GLU A 638 -10.36 -39.44 -1.37
C GLU A 638 -9.10 -40.16 -1.82
N ASP A 639 -8.81 -40.16 -3.13
CA ASP A 639 -7.61 -40.79 -3.69
C ASP A 639 -6.35 -39.91 -3.48
N PHE A 640 -6.53 -38.63 -3.17
CA PHE A 640 -5.44 -37.67 -2.97
C PHE A 640 -5.14 -37.41 -1.47
N ARG A 641 -4.93 -38.47 -0.69
CA ARG A 641 -4.68 -38.32 0.76
C ARG A 641 -3.29 -37.72 1.03
N PRO A 642 -3.19 -36.71 1.91
CA PRO A 642 -1.89 -36.12 2.25
C PRO A 642 -0.93 -37.16 2.85
N PRO A 643 0.30 -37.29 2.32
CA PRO A 643 1.30 -38.20 2.86
C PRO A 643 1.87 -37.69 4.19
N SER A 644 2.52 -38.56 4.96
CA SER A 644 3.17 -38.17 6.22
C SER A 644 4.26 -37.11 6.01
N ARG A 645 4.99 -37.17 4.90
CA ARG A 645 6.05 -36.21 4.55
C ARG A 645 5.50 -35.13 3.62
N ARG A 646 5.53 -33.88 4.10
CA ARG A 646 5.19 -32.68 3.32
C ARG A 646 6.43 -31.80 3.18
N GLN A 647 6.49 -31.04 2.10
CA GLN A 647 7.59 -30.11 1.87
C GLN A 647 7.20 -28.96 0.94
N ARG A 648 8.06 -27.95 0.90
CA ARG A 648 7.91 -26.78 0.03
C ARG A 648 8.54 -27.05 -1.34
N TYR A 649 7.83 -26.69 -2.42
CA TYR A 649 8.29 -26.85 -3.80
C TYR A 649 8.41 -25.50 -4.51
N LEU A 650 9.40 -25.38 -5.40
CA LEU A 650 9.55 -24.22 -6.28
C LEU A 650 8.53 -24.31 -7.42
N LEU A 651 7.72 -23.26 -7.63
CA LEU A 651 6.63 -23.29 -8.61
C LEU A 651 6.89 -22.38 -9.81
N ALA A 652 7.64 -21.29 -9.59
CA ALA A 652 8.06 -20.38 -10.64
C ALA A 652 9.43 -19.77 -10.35
N ALA A 653 10.23 -19.58 -11.41
CA ALA A 653 11.57 -19.01 -11.33
C ALA A 653 11.90 -18.13 -12.54
N LEU A 654 12.73 -17.10 -12.30
CA LEU A 654 13.35 -16.25 -13.31
C LEU A 654 14.83 -16.62 -13.45
N LEU A 655 15.27 -16.94 -14.67
CA LEU A 655 16.67 -17.13 -15.02
C LEU A 655 17.16 -15.94 -15.84
N GLU A 656 18.32 -15.40 -15.49
CA GLU A 656 18.95 -14.29 -16.18
C GLU A 656 20.43 -14.60 -16.44
N GLY A 657 20.91 -14.24 -17.64
CA GLY A 657 22.31 -14.40 -18.00
C GLY A 657 22.53 -14.82 -19.45
N PRO A 658 23.77 -15.14 -19.83
CA PRO A 658 24.12 -15.54 -21.19
C PRO A 658 23.70 -16.99 -21.44
N PHE A 659 22.58 -17.19 -22.14
CA PHE A 659 22.11 -18.53 -22.50
C PHE A 659 23.00 -19.16 -23.57
N SER A 660 23.36 -20.44 -23.42
CA SER A 660 24.06 -21.20 -24.45
C SER A 660 23.12 -21.56 -25.61
N LEU A 661 23.66 -21.69 -26.82
CA LEU A 661 22.88 -22.24 -27.93
C LEU A 661 22.55 -23.72 -27.65
N PRO A 662 21.29 -24.14 -27.82
CA PRO A 662 20.89 -25.51 -27.57
C PRO A 662 21.51 -26.49 -28.57
N PHE A 663 21.56 -27.77 -28.22
CA PHE A 663 22.10 -28.85 -29.06
C PHE A 663 23.55 -28.60 -29.53
N GLY A 664 24.35 -27.89 -28.72
CA GLY A 664 25.73 -27.54 -29.05
C GLY A 664 25.86 -26.65 -30.29
N GLY A 665 24.83 -25.87 -30.62
CA GLY A 665 24.79 -24.97 -31.78
C GLY A 665 24.48 -25.64 -33.11
N LYS A 666 24.22 -26.97 -33.14
CA LYS A 666 23.82 -27.67 -34.36
C LYS A 666 22.35 -27.38 -34.67
N VAL A 667 22.10 -26.73 -35.82
CA VAL A 667 20.76 -26.35 -36.30
C VAL A 667 19.98 -27.61 -36.73
N PRO A 668 18.91 -28.02 -36.01
CA PRO A 668 18.11 -29.17 -36.43
C PRO A 668 17.28 -28.84 -37.69
N PRO A 669 16.95 -29.81 -38.56
CA PRO A 669 16.09 -29.56 -39.72
C PRO A 669 14.62 -29.40 -39.29
N TRP A 670 13.83 -28.66 -40.08
CA TRP A 670 12.37 -28.66 -39.93
C TRP A 670 11.77 -30.03 -40.24
N PRO A 671 10.70 -30.48 -39.53
CA PRO A 671 10.02 -31.73 -39.83
C PRO A 671 9.51 -31.78 -41.28
N GLY A 672 9.64 -32.94 -41.94
CA GLY A 672 9.13 -33.17 -43.30
C GLY A 672 10.15 -33.07 -44.45
N LYS A 673 11.42 -32.75 -44.19
CA LYS A 673 12.48 -32.84 -45.22
C LYS A 673 13.13 -34.23 -45.23
N LYS A 674 13.03 -34.95 -46.36
CA LYS A 674 13.99 -36.01 -46.71
C LYS A 674 15.35 -35.35 -46.93
N LYS A 675 16.42 -35.93 -46.36
CA LYS A 675 17.82 -35.50 -46.58
C LYS A 675 18.10 -35.47 -48.08
N THR A 676 18.04 -34.29 -48.69
CA THR A 676 18.55 -34.02 -50.03
C THR A 676 19.53 -32.88 -49.93
N ASN A 677 20.68 -33.05 -50.59
CA ASN A 677 21.82 -32.17 -50.56
C ASN A 677 21.41 -30.69 -50.67
N GLN A 678 21.88 -29.89 -49.72
CA GLN A 678 21.69 -28.45 -49.69
C GLN A 678 22.23 -27.82 -50.98
N LYS A 679 21.34 -27.37 -51.88
CA LYS A 679 21.66 -26.31 -52.83
C LYS A 679 21.50 -24.96 -52.12
N LYS A 680 22.55 -24.14 -52.21
CA LYS A 680 22.66 -22.76 -51.73
C LYS A 680 21.55 -21.91 -52.35
N GLY A 681 20.69 -21.32 -51.51
CA GLY A 681 19.59 -20.46 -51.96
C GLY A 681 18.45 -20.34 -50.95
N SER A 682 18.73 -19.87 -49.74
CA SER A 682 17.72 -19.32 -48.82
C SER A 682 18.39 -18.27 -47.93
N PRO A 683 17.65 -17.26 -47.45
CA PRO A 683 18.23 -16.08 -46.81
C PRO A 683 19.14 -16.50 -45.66
N SER A 684 20.33 -15.91 -45.63
CA SER A 684 21.42 -16.25 -44.73
C SER A 684 20.97 -16.24 -43.27
N THR A 685 20.86 -17.44 -42.68
CA THR A 685 20.84 -17.62 -41.24
C THR A 685 22.11 -16.96 -40.67
N PRO A 686 22.02 -15.97 -39.77
CA PRO A 686 23.21 -15.37 -39.17
C PRO A 686 24.06 -16.45 -38.49
N SER A 687 25.37 -16.37 -38.65
CA SER A 687 26.34 -17.37 -38.19
C SER A 687 26.21 -17.64 -36.67
N PRO A 688 26.24 -18.91 -36.22
CA PRO A 688 26.20 -19.32 -34.80
C PRO A 688 27.46 -18.93 -33.98
N LYS A 689 28.23 -17.93 -34.43
CA LYS A 689 29.46 -17.42 -33.79
C LYS A 689 29.27 -16.08 -33.06
N ALA A 690 28.05 -15.53 -33.01
CA ALA A 690 27.79 -14.33 -32.22
C ALA A 690 27.93 -14.63 -30.72
N ALA A 691 28.53 -13.72 -29.96
CA ALA A 691 28.64 -13.87 -28.51
C ALA A 691 27.25 -13.83 -27.84
N ALA A 692 27.06 -14.65 -26.81
CA ALA A 692 25.82 -14.71 -26.04
C ALA A 692 25.51 -13.36 -25.41
N LYS A 693 24.32 -12.82 -25.67
CA LYS A 693 23.80 -11.65 -24.94
C LYS A 693 22.99 -12.13 -23.73
N PRO A 694 22.93 -11.34 -22.65
CA PRO A 694 22.12 -11.70 -21.49
C PRO A 694 20.64 -11.74 -21.86
N GLY A 695 20.05 -12.93 -21.81
CA GLY A 695 18.62 -13.17 -22.00
C GLY A 695 17.89 -13.28 -20.67
N ARG A 696 16.56 -13.46 -20.73
CA ARG A 696 15.71 -13.69 -19.55
C ARG A 696 14.69 -14.78 -19.82
N LEU A 697 14.58 -15.74 -18.91
CA LEU A 697 13.65 -16.87 -19.02
C LEU A 697 12.84 -16.98 -17.72
N VAL A 698 11.52 -16.84 -17.81
CA VAL A 698 10.61 -17.17 -16.72
C VAL A 698 9.99 -18.53 -17.00
N VAL A 699 10.00 -19.42 -16.01
CA VAL A 699 9.32 -20.71 -16.07
C VAL A 699 8.31 -20.78 -14.94
N VAL A 700 7.07 -21.13 -15.28
CA VAL A 700 5.95 -21.33 -14.36
C VAL A 700 5.39 -22.73 -14.58
N GLY A 701 5.28 -23.49 -13.50
CA GLY A 701 4.84 -24.88 -13.54
C GLY A 701 3.34 -25.10 -13.77
N SER A 702 2.56 -24.08 -14.14
CA SER A 702 1.14 -24.20 -14.46
C SER A 702 0.84 -23.41 -15.72
N GLY A 703 0.40 -24.11 -16.77
CA GLY A 703 -0.14 -23.44 -17.97
C GLY A 703 -1.59 -23.00 -17.78
N ALA A 704 -2.38 -23.78 -17.04
CA ALA A 704 -3.81 -23.55 -16.83
C ALA A 704 -4.10 -22.23 -16.07
N MET A 705 -3.17 -21.74 -15.25
CA MET A 705 -3.35 -20.50 -14.48
C MET A 705 -3.59 -19.26 -15.35
N PHE A 706 -3.15 -19.27 -16.61
CA PHE A 706 -3.34 -18.16 -17.55
C PHE A 706 -4.46 -18.42 -18.57
N ALA A 707 -5.15 -19.55 -18.48
CA ALA A 707 -6.24 -19.89 -19.40
C ALA A 707 -7.49 -19.05 -19.13
N ASP A 708 -8.33 -18.91 -20.16
CA ASP A 708 -9.61 -18.20 -20.09
C ASP A 708 -10.51 -18.80 -19.00
N GLY A 709 -11.20 -17.92 -18.25
CA GLY A 709 -12.00 -18.29 -17.07
C GLY A 709 -11.21 -18.57 -15.79
N LEU A 710 -9.91 -18.88 -15.89
CA LEU A 710 -9.03 -19.15 -14.74
C LEU A 710 -8.10 -17.97 -14.42
N ILE A 711 -7.68 -17.22 -15.43
CA ILE A 711 -6.78 -16.06 -15.28
C ILE A 711 -7.38 -14.93 -14.43
N GLU A 712 -8.70 -14.88 -14.31
CA GLU A 712 -9.43 -13.88 -13.52
C GLU A 712 -9.53 -14.25 -12.04
N ILE A 713 -9.15 -15.49 -11.67
CA ILE A 713 -9.17 -15.94 -10.28
C ILE A 713 -7.94 -15.40 -9.54
N PHE A 714 -8.19 -14.76 -8.40
CA PHE A 714 -7.20 -14.05 -7.60
C PHE A 714 -6.40 -13.04 -8.46
N ASP A 715 -5.06 -13.01 -8.34
CA ASP A 715 -4.19 -12.06 -9.02
C ASP A 715 -3.45 -12.66 -10.24
N ASN A 716 -3.95 -13.75 -10.84
CA ASN A 716 -3.28 -14.42 -11.98
C ASN A 716 -3.11 -13.49 -13.20
N ALA A 717 -4.15 -12.73 -13.55
CA ALA A 717 -4.10 -11.71 -14.61
C ALA A 717 -3.04 -10.63 -14.32
N LEU A 718 -2.92 -10.22 -13.06
CA LEU A 718 -1.95 -9.23 -12.62
C LEU A 718 -0.53 -9.77 -12.70
N LEU A 719 -0.29 -11.03 -12.30
CA LEU A 719 1.00 -11.69 -12.47
C LEU A 719 1.41 -11.73 -13.96
N LEU A 720 0.50 -12.12 -14.86
CA LEU A 720 0.81 -12.16 -16.29
C LEU A 720 1.19 -10.76 -16.80
N ALA A 721 0.45 -9.73 -16.39
CA ALA A 721 0.73 -8.36 -16.75
C ALA A 721 2.12 -7.92 -16.26
N ASN A 722 2.41 -8.14 -14.98
CA ASN A 722 3.69 -7.79 -14.35
C ASN A 722 4.86 -8.48 -15.06
N LEU A 723 4.77 -9.79 -15.31
CA LEU A 723 5.81 -10.55 -16.02
C LEU A 723 6.00 -10.06 -17.45
N SER A 724 4.90 -9.76 -18.15
CA SER A 724 4.96 -9.31 -19.54
C SER A 724 5.56 -7.91 -19.68
N GLU A 725 5.23 -6.98 -18.78
CA GLU A 725 5.85 -5.65 -18.74
C GLU A 725 7.35 -5.73 -18.38
N ALA A 726 7.70 -6.55 -17.38
CA ALA A 726 9.08 -6.76 -16.94
C ALA A 726 9.96 -7.28 -18.08
N LEU A 727 9.45 -8.27 -18.82
CA LEU A 727 10.19 -8.95 -19.88
C LEU A 727 10.15 -8.17 -21.21
N GLY A 728 8.99 -7.60 -21.57
CA GLY A 728 8.72 -7.06 -22.91
C GLY A 728 8.85 -5.53 -23.07
N LEU A 729 8.67 -4.73 -22.01
CA LEU A 729 8.73 -3.26 -22.08
C LEU A 729 10.05 -2.72 -21.53
N SER A 730 10.14 -2.57 -20.21
CA SER A 730 11.31 -2.06 -19.49
C SER A 730 11.17 -2.37 -18.01
N GLY A 731 12.27 -2.75 -17.35
CA GLY A 731 12.31 -2.91 -15.90
C GLY A 731 12.02 -1.61 -15.12
N ASP A 732 12.20 -0.45 -15.76
CA ASP A 732 11.91 0.87 -15.16
C ASP A 732 10.40 0.97 -14.79
N LEU A 733 9.47 0.65 -15.69
CA LEU A 733 8.02 0.69 -15.40
C LEU A 733 7.61 -0.27 -14.27
N LEU A 734 8.26 -1.41 -14.22
CA LEU A 734 8.00 -2.44 -13.22
C LEU A 734 8.40 -1.96 -11.81
N SER A 735 9.56 -1.29 -11.67
CA SER A 735 9.98 -0.69 -10.40
C SER A 735 9.00 0.38 -9.90
N LEU A 736 8.32 1.08 -10.81
CA LEU A 736 7.31 2.07 -10.47
C LEU A 736 6.00 1.38 -10.01
N ARG A 737 5.61 0.28 -10.66
CA ARG A 737 4.46 -0.54 -10.24
C ARG A 737 4.68 -1.23 -8.89
N ALA A 738 5.89 -1.67 -8.59
CA ALA A 738 6.23 -2.31 -7.32
C ALA A 738 6.17 -1.35 -6.12
N ARG A 739 6.20 -0.03 -6.32
CA ARG A 739 5.91 0.93 -5.24
C ARG A 739 4.42 0.94 -4.88
N LEU A 740 3.55 0.41 -5.76
CA LEU A 740 2.12 0.34 -5.53
C LEU A 740 1.81 -0.90 -4.68
N ARG A 741 1.40 -0.63 -3.44
CA ARG A 741 0.86 -1.59 -2.45
C ARG A 741 1.88 -2.43 -1.66
N PRO A 742 2.71 -1.79 -0.82
CA PRO A 742 3.26 -2.47 0.34
C PRO A 742 2.18 -2.53 1.43
N VAL A 743 1.07 -3.25 1.22
CA VAL A 743 0.33 -3.73 2.40
C VAL A 743 1.23 -4.78 3.02
N ARG A 744 2.01 -4.34 4.00
CA ARG A 744 2.97 -5.20 4.67
C ARG A 744 2.18 -6.07 5.62
N TYR A 745 2.11 -7.37 5.34
CA TYR A 745 1.41 -8.31 6.21
C TYR A 745 2.36 -8.87 7.26
N ILE A 746 1.83 -9.19 8.43
CA ILE A 746 2.57 -9.98 9.42
C ILE A 746 2.66 -11.44 9.00
N ARG A 747 3.69 -12.15 9.46
CA ARG A 747 3.76 -13.61 9.32
C ARG A 747 2.58 -14.29 10.03
N GLU A 748 2.33 -15.56 9.70
CA GLU A 748 1.38 -16.33 10.49
C GLU A 748 1.88 -16.50 11.93
N VAL A 749 0.98 -16.25 12.87
CA VAL A 749 1.25 -16.23 14.31
C VAL A 749 0.37 -17.29 14.98
N SER A 750 0.99 -18.15 15.79
CA SER A 750 0.27 -19.17 16.56
C SER A 750 -0.66 -18.54 17.61
N ALA A 751 -1.66 -19.29 18.09
CA ALA A 751 -2.57 -18.78 19.11
C ALA A 751 -1.84 -18.38 20.41
N GLY A 752 -0.83 -19.15 20.83
CA GLY A 752 -0.01 -18.86 22.01
C GLY A 752 0.84 -17.60 21.83
N GLU A 753 1.42 -17.40 20.64
CA GLU A 753 2.20 -16.20 20.35
C GLU A 753 1.31 -14.94 20.25
N LYS A 754 0.10 -15.05 19.69
CA LYS A 754 -0.90 -13.96 19.72
C LYS A 754 -1.24 -13.57 21.16
N LEU A 755 -1.47 -14.55 22.03
CA LEU A 755 -1.78 -14.32 23.44
C LEU A 755 -0.61 -13.63 24.16
N PHE A 756 0.62 -14.09 23.93
CA PHE A 756 1.83 -13.46 24.47
C PHE A 756 1.91 -11.98 24.10
N TRP A 757 1.81 -11.65 22.81
CA TRP A 757 1.89 -10.26 22.35
C TRP A 757 0.75 -9.39 22.86
N ARG A 758 -0.46 -9.95 23.00
CA ARG A 758 -1.60 -9.26 23.64
C ARG A 758 -1.26 -8.89 25.08
N LEU A 759 -0.84 -9.86 25.89
CA LEU A 759 -0.53 -9.64 27.31
C LEU A 759 0.68 -8.70 27.48
N PHE A 760 1.72 -8.87 26.66
CA PHE A 760 2.93 -8.07 26.74
C PHE A 760 2.69 -6.60 26.36
N CYS A 761 2.06 -6.32 25.21
CA CYS A 761 1.86 -4.94 24.78
C CYS A 761 0.74 -4.23 25.56
N MET A 762 -0.33 -4.95 25.93
CA MET A 762 -1.44 -4.37 26.69
C MET A 762 -1.10 -4.21 28.17
N GLY A 763 -0.43 -5.20 28.79
CA GLY A 763 -0.15 -5.23 30.22
C GLY A 763 1.23 -4.69 30.61
N GLY A 764 2.25 -4.89 29.78
CA GLY A 764 3.64 -4.54 30.09
C GLY A 764 3.85 -3.06 30.43
N PRO A 765 3.52 -2.11 29.54
CA PRO A 765 3.70 -0.68 29.82
C PRO A 765 2.91 -0.19 31.04
N PRO A 766 1.61 -0.52 31.21
CA PRO A 766 0.88 -0.18 32.44
C PRO A 766 1.51 -0.74 33.72
N LEU A 767 1.96 -2.01 33.71
CA LEU A 767 2.61 -2.63 34.87
C LEU A 767 3.91 -1.90 35.25
N LEU A 768 4.73 -1.51 34.26
CA LEU A 768 5.93 -0.71 34.50
C LEU A 768 5.59 0.63 35.17
N TRP A 769 4.54 1.30 34.72
CA TRP A 769 4.06 2.54 35.36
C TRP A 769 3.56 2.31 36.79
N ILE A 770 2.83 1.23 37.05
CA ILE A 770 2.38 0.87 38.41
C ILE A 770 3.59 0.63 39.33
N LEU A 771 4.57 -0.16 38.88
CA LEU A 771 5.78 -0.45 39.64
C LEU A 771 6.60 0.82 39.92
N LEU A 772 6.75 1.69 38.94
CA LEU A 772 7.40 3.00 39.11
C LEU A 772 6.66 3.86 40.14
N GLY A 773 5.32 3.89 40.09
CA GLY A 773 4.51 4.62 41.06
C GLY A 773 4.67 4.10 42.49
N LEU A 774 4.65 2.77 42.66
CA LEU A 774 4.86 2.11 43.96
C LEU A 774 6.27 2.36 44.50
N ALA A 775 7.30 2.28 43.65
CA ALA A 775 8.68 2.55 44.03
C ALA A 775 8.87 4.00 44.51
N PHE A 776 8.32 4.98 43.77
CA PHE A 776 8.36 6.39 44.16
C PHE A 776 7.59 6.65 45.46
N PHE A 777 6.42 6.04 45.64
CA PHE A 777 5.64 6.16 46.85
C PHE A 777 6.37 5.56 48.07
N GLY A 778 6.96 4.38 47.90
CA GLY A 778 7.78 3.72 48.93
C GLY A 778 9.03 4.51 49.31
N HIS A 779 9.74 5.09 48.34
CA HIS A 779 10.90 5.94 48.60
C HIS A 779 10.52 7.19 49.39
N ARG A 780 9.39 7.84 49.05
CA ARG A 780 8.88 9.02 49.76
C ARG A 780 8.47 8.68 51.19
N ARG A 781 7.84 7.53 51.43
CA ARG A 781 7.50 7.06 52.77
C ARG A 781 8.75 6.89 53.63
N ARG A 782 9.77 6.21 53.12
CA ARG A 782 11.06 6.03 53.82
C ARG A 782 11.80 7.35 54.06
N ALA A 783 11.75 8.29 53.12
CA ALA A 783 12.35 9.62 53.30
C ALA A 783 11.64 10.45 54.39
N ARG A 784 10.31 10.32 54.50
CA ARG A 784 9.53 10.94 55.59
C ARG A 784 9.85 10.30 56.94
N GLU A 785 9.91 8.97 57.01
CA GLU A 785 10.26 8.22 58.22
C GLU A 785 11.66 8.57 58.74
N ARG A 786 12.65 8.76 57.83
CA ARG A 786 14.00 9.23 58.17
C ARG A 786 14.04 10.68 58.64
N ALA A 787 13.20 11.56 58.09
CA ALA A 787 13.11 12.95 58.53
C ALA A 787 12.39 13.09 59.88
N SER A 788 11.45 12.19 60.21
CA SER A 788 10.78 12.16 61.51
C SER A 788 11.57 11.43 62.60
N GLY A 789 12.48 10.51 62.23
CA GLY A 789 13.32 9.76 63.18
C GLY A 789 14.60 10.47 63.64
N GLY A 790 14.83 11.73 63.23
CA GLY A 790 15.99 12.54 63.61
C GLY A 790 15.77 13.52 64.78
N ASN A 791 14.61 13.48 65.43
CA ASN A 791 14.28 14.24 66.63
C ASN A 791 13.81 13.30 67.74
N LEU A 792 14.69 12.39 68.19
CA LEU A 792 14.56 11.67 69.45
C LEU A 792 15.88 11.80 70.22
#